data_AF-L9WEK2-F1
#
_entry.id   AF-L9WEK2-F1
#
_cell.length_a   1.000
_cell.length_b   1.000
_cell.length_c   1.000
_cell.angle_alpha   90.00
_cell.angle_beta   90.00
_cell.angle_gamma   90.00
#
_symmetry.space_group_name_H-M   'P 1'
#
loop_
_entity.id
_entity.type
_entity.pdbx_description
1 polymer ?
#
loop_
_entity_poly.entity_id
_entity_poly.type
_entity_poly.pdbx_seq_one_letter_code
_entity_poly.pdbx_strand_id
1 'polypeptide(L)'
;MSLQTDSSGGSGGISGGSNILGETFYPLYDRLFSEDSEFVSDVETKLAQARMTDTVELYLSRALGIGFISGLALWLLGLLLGYGLFATGLVQVDEILGIPVSSELVLELIETFRVPALVFVTGLIFGSIGFALGFGSLVAIPYSRASARKREINMLLTDSVSFMYALSVGGLNQLEIIEAMAQADDTYGEVAMEFQSIVKETEYFDIDYRTAIRKQALETPSDELSQFLTDMLSIVNSGGDMESFLEDKKEKHLRTAKQEQELTLETLELFGEMYMTLSLFPLLLIIIMVVMQMIPQAEVTDQMLYMTVYGLIPLTGIGFLVLVSTVKHDEPGDGYLSMGNTEQRTETQRDQGVLNLGLIEQFTGEHSVFDRIKNREGTYETKEVLRRPHIFFRDNPLFTLALTLPASLVIVTMAMVNGSAPTSWDQLLGNAVWGTFIYVYVPLYIMAIPLAIFREWNVRHRNAVVSQLSEDLRKLSSSNDTGLTLLESLKAVSETTSGKLAREFEVMHTKVNYGTSLKQAFIEFNNKYHIPRLARTTRLITEAQEASNQISDVLRTAARASENHDDIERERKSRTRMQVVIIIMTFMTVLAVIAILKTQFIDTMAGLESTGGDTDGGGGGGELAQADLSDNIQVDMLSVLFFHAVTMQAIISGFICGYIRDADLLSGLKYAVILATVALVGWTLVA
;
A
#
# COMPACT_ATOMS: atom_id res chain seq x y z
N MET A 1 5.17 -6.85 -37.10
CA MET A 1 3.84 -6.26 -37.38
C MET A 1 2.90 -7.37 -37.87
N SER A 2 1.68 -7.38 -37.34
CA SER A 2 0.56 -8.35 -37.46
C SER A 2 0.80 -9.80 -36.98
N LEU A 3 0.51 -10.03 -35.70
CA LEU A 3 -0.03 -11.31 -35.24
C LEU A 3 -1.48 -11.04 -34.82
N GLN A 4 -2.41 -11.58 -35.61
CA GLN A 4 -3.77 -11.85 -35.16
C GLN A 4 -3.68 -12.92 -34.08
N THR A 5 -4.21 -12.65 -32.90
CA THR A 5 -4.48 -13.68 -31.89
C THR A 5 -5.90 -13.56 -31.36
N ASP A 6 -6.42 -14.74 -31.07
CA ASP A 6 -7.82 -15.11 -30.95
C ASP A 6 -8.60 -14.34 -29.89
N SER A 7 -9.87 -14.13 -30.25
CA SER A 7 -10.95 -13.76 -29.37
C SER A 7 -11.29 -14.90 -28.40
N SER A 8 -10.88 -14.79 -27.14
CA SER A 8 -11.54 -15.46 -26.02
C SER A 8 -12.27 -14.42 -25.16
N GLY A 9 -13.59 -14.59 -25.05
CA GLY A 9 -14.55 -13.59 -24.59
C GLY A 9 -14.41 -13.20 -23.12
N GLY A 10 -14.62 -11.89 -22.87
CA GLY A 10 -14.70 -11.37 -21.50
C GLY A 10 -14.60 -9.86 -21.30
N SER A 11 -14.61 -8.99 -22.32
CA SER A 11 -14.66 -7.51 -22.11
C SER A 11 -14.98 -6.69 -23.37
N GLY A 12 -15.86 -7.19 -24.25
CA GLY A 12 -16.09 -6.68 -25.61
C GLY A 12 -16.75 -5.30 -25.81
N GLY A 13 -16.70 -4.39 -24.83
CA GLY A 13 -17.29 -3.04 -24.94
C GLY A 13 -16.30 -1.89 -25.12
N ILE A 14 -15.08 -2.01 -24.62
CA ILE A 14 -14.16 -0.86 -24.45
C ILE A 14 -13.02 -0.85 -25.49
N SER A 15 -12.55 -2.02 -25.96
CA SER A 15 -11.44 -2.12 -26.92
C SER A 15 -11.81 -1.67 -28.34
N GLY A 16 -13.08 -1.83 -28.74
CA GLY A 16 -13.56 -1.35 -30.05
C GLY A 16 -13.59 0.18 -30.16
N GLY A 17 -13.94 0.88 -29.07
CA GLY A 17 -13.96 2.34 -29.04
C GLY A 17 -12.57 2.98 -28.96
N SER A 18 -11.59 2.30 -28.35
CA SER A 18 -10.23 2.83 -28.20
C SER A 18 -9.44 2.87 -29.50
N ASN A 19 -9.63 1.89 -30.41
CA ASN A 19 -8.98 1.90 -31.72
C ASN A 19 -9.55 2.99 -32.64
N ILE A 20 -10.86 3.22 -32.60
CA ILE A 20 -11.52 4.27 -33.40
C ILE A 20 -11.02 5.66 -33.02
N LEU A 21 -10.82 5.93 -31.72
CA LEU A 21 -10.26 7.19 -31.26
C LEU A 21 -8.82 7.40 -31.73
N GLY A 22 -7.98 6.36 -31.66
CA GLY A 22 -6.61 6.40 -32.16
C GLY A 22 -6.52 6.69 -33.66
N GLU A 23 -7.42 6.11 -34.47
CA GLU A 23 -7.46 6.38 -35.92
C GLU A 23 -7.99 7.78 -36.23
N THR A 24 -9.02 8.24 -35.52
CA THR A 24 -9.68 9.53 -35.79
C THR A 24 -8.77 10.72 -35.49
N PHE A 25 -7.95 10.63 -34.45
CA PHE A 25 -7.03 11.70 -34.03
C PHE A 25 -5.62 11.57 -34.62
N TYR A 26 -5.36 10.56 -35.48
CA TYR A 26 -4.05 10.36 -36.09
C TYR A 26 -3.57 11.56 -36.94
N PRO A 27 -4.42 12.24 -37.74
CA PRO A 27 -3.98 13.44 -38.46
C PRO A 27 -3.57 14.60 -37.53
N LEU A 28 -4.10 14.64 -36.31
CA LEU A 28 -3.72 15.64 -35.30
C LEU A 28 -2.35 15.29 -34.70
N TYR A 29 -2.10 13.99 -34.46
CA TYR A 29 -0.79 13.48 -34.05
C TYR A 29 0.29 13.84 -35.08
N ASP A 30 0.09 13.48 -36.35
CA ASP A 30 1.04 13.71 -37.45
C ASP A 30 1.39 15.19 -37.63
N ARG A 31 0.45 16.09 -37.32
CA ARG A 31 0.68 17.54 -37.38
C ARG A 31 1.41 18.09 -36.15
N LEU A 32 1.21 17.49 -34.98
CA LEU A 32 1.77 17.97 -33.70
C LEU A 32 3.16 17.41 -33.44
N PHE A 33 3.41 16.16 -33.85
CA PHE A 33 4.63 15.43 -33.56
C PHE A 33 5.33 15.07 -34.87
N SER A 34 6.56 15.55 -35.03
CA SER A 34 7.44 15.12 -36.12
C SER A 34 8.03 13.74 -35.84
N GLU A 35 8.44 13.01 -36.89
CA GLU A 35 9.13 11.72 -36.79
C GLU A 35 10.38 11.78 -35.88
N ASP A 36 11.10 12.91 -35.87
CA ASP A 36 12.31 13.13 -35.03
C ASP A 36 12.01 13.69 -33.61
N SER A 37 10.77 13.60 -33.12
CA SER A 37 10.43 14.15 -31.81
C SER A 37 11.05 13.34 -30.67
N GLU A 38 11.89 13.98 -29.85
CA GLU A 38 12.49 13.39 -28.64
C GLU A 38 11.41 12.84 -27.68
N PHE A 39 10.27 13.53 -27.56
CA PHE A 39 9.15 13.09 -26.75
C PHE A 39 8.54 11.78 -27.25
N VAL A 40 8.36 11.62 -28.57
CA VAL A 40 7.83 10.38 -29.16
C VAL A 40 8.80 9.23 -28.92
N SER A 41 10.10 9.45 -29.12
CA SER A 41 11.12 8.42 -28.88
C SER A 41 11.21 7.99 -27.41
N ASP A 42 11.09 8.92 -26.47
CA ASP A 42 11.04 8.57 -25.04
C ASP A 42 9.78 7.77 -24.71
N VAL A 43 8.60 8.18 -25.21
CA VAL A 43 7.35 7.42 -25.00
C VAL A 43 7.44 6.03 -25.63
N GLU A 44 8.01 5.89 -26.82
CA GLU A 44 8.26 4.59 -27.48
C GLU A 44 9.15 3.70 -26.60
N THR A 45 10.25 4.25 -26.10
CA THR A 45 11.14 3.55 -25.16
C THR A 45 10.38 3.12 -23.90
N LYS A 46 9.52 3.98 -23.35
CA LYS A 46 8.70 3.66 -22.17
C LYS A 46 7.62 2.63 -22.45
N LEU A 47 7.04 2.61 -23.65
CA LEU A 47 6.09 1.57 -24.06
C LEU A 47 6.76 0.20 -24.15
N ALA A 48 7.95 0.13 -24.76
CA ALA A 48 8.77 -1.08 -24.79
C ALA A 48 9.15 -1.53 -23.37
N GLN A 49 9.68 -0.62 -22.55
CA GLN A 49 9.99 -0.83 -21.14
C GLN A 49 8.76 -1.19 -20.28
N ALA A 50 7.54 -0.87 -20.71
CA ALA A 50 6.30 -1.22 -20.02
C ALA A 50 5.65 -2.50 -20.57
N ARG A 51 6.25 -3.17 -21.57
CA ARG A 51 5.68 -4.31 -22.31
C ARG A 51 4.29 -4.01 -22.88
N MET A 52 4.08 -2.77 -23.32
CA MET A 52 2.86 -2.38 -23.98
C MET A 52 3.01 -2.62 -25.48
N THR A 53 2.08 -3.37 -26.06
CA THR A 53 2.11 -3.79 -27.47
C THR A 53 1.63 -2.72 -28.45
N ASP A 54 1.18 -1.58 -27.95
CA ASP A 54 0.67 -0.48 -28.76
C ASP A 54 1.83 0.24 -29.47
N THR A 55 1.65 0.62 -30.74
CA THR A 55 2.63 1.51 -31.40
C THR A 55 2.51 2.92 -30.83
N VAL A 56 3.64 3.62 -30.77
CA VAL A 56 3.70 4.94 -30.13
C VAL A 56 2.76 5.95 -30.79
N GLU A 57 2.59 5.87 -32.11
CA GLU A 57 1.73 6.82 -32.84
C GLU A 57 0.26 6.61 -32.48
N LEU A 58 -0.20 5.35 -32.45
CA LEU A 58 -1.58 5.04 -32.10
C LEU A 58 -1.87 5.35 -30.63
N TYR A 59 -0.91 5.10 -29.74
CA TYR A 59 -1.02 5.39 -28.32
C TYR A 59 -1.15 6.89 -28.04
N LEU A 60 -0.26 7.71 -28.62
CA LEU A 60 -0.28 9.16 -28.46
C LEU A 60 -1.49 9.80 -29.14
N SER A 61 -1.90 9.30 -30.30
CA SER A 61 -3.15 9.73 -30.95
C SER A 61 -4.37 9.49 -30.06
N ARG A 62 -4.47 8.30 -29.45
CA ARG A 62 -5.52 7.99 -28.48
C ARG A 62 -5.47 8.90 -27.25
N ALA A 63 -4.27 9.21 -26.74
CA ALA A 63 -4.10 10.14 -25.63
C ALA A 63 -4.58 11.55 -25.98
N LEU A 64 -4.29 12.05 -27.20
CA LEU A 64 -4.79 13.32 -27.71
C LEU A 64 -6.31 13.31 -27.81
N GLY A 65 -6.91 12.23 -28.33
CA GLY A 65 -8.36 12.11 -28.45
C GLY A 65 -9.06 12.14 -27.10
N ILE A 66 -8.55 11.40 -26.11
CA ILE A 66 -9.10 11.37 -24.75
C ILE A 66 -8.90 12.72 -24.05
N GLY A 67 -7.72 13.33 -24.18
CA GLY A 67 -7.45 14.69 -23.70
C GLY A 67 -8.40 15.72 -24.30
N PHE A 68 -8.68 15.64 -25.60
CA PHE A 68 -9.60 16.55 -26.26
C PHE A 68 -11.04 16.38 -25.73
N ILE A 69 -11.51 15.14 -25.57
CA ILE A 69 -12.84 14.85 -25.05
C ILE A 69 -12.99 15.30 -23.59
N SER A 70 -12.01 14.99 -22.73
CA SER A 70 -12.02 15.42 -21.33
C SER A 70 -11.92 16.94 -21.19
N GLY A 71 -11.09 17.57 -22.04
CA GLY A 71 -10.98 19.03 -22.13
C GLY A 71 -12.29 19.67 -22.57
N LEU A 72 -12.97 19.14 -23.58
CA LEU A 72 -14.28 19.66 -24.02
C LEU A 72 -15.34 19.47 -22.93
N ALA A 73 -15.39 18.32 -22.28
CA ALA A 73 -16.34 18.05 -21.20
C ALA A 73 -16.16 19.01 -20.02
N LEU A 74 -14.91 19.22 -19.57
CA LEU A 74 -14.60 20.14 -18.49
C LEU A 74 -14.72 21.61 -18.91
N TRP A 75 -14.50 21.93 -20.18
CA TRP A 75 -14.78 23.26 -20.72
C TRP A 75 -16.28 23.58 -20.62
N LEU A 76 -17.17 22.68 -21.06
CA LEU A 76 -18.62 22.85 -20.94
C LEU A 76 -19.07 22.94 -19.48
N LEU A 77 -18.50 22.10 -18.60
CA LEU A 77 -18.79 22.13 -17.17
C LEU A 77 -18.29 23.44 -16.52
N GLY A 78 -17.10 23.91 -16.92
CA GLY A 78 -16.53 25.18 -16.47
C GLY A 78 -17.33 26.39 -16.94
N LEU A 79 -17.92 26.34 -18.15
CA LEU A 79 -18.87 27.36 -18.61
C LEU A 79 -20.16 27.34 -17.77
N LEU A 80 -20.70 26.16 -17.44
CA LEU A 80 -21.90 26.02 -16.61
C LEU A 80 -21.64 26.54 -15.19
N LEU A 81 -20.53 26.11 -14.56
CA LEU A 81 -20.12 26.57 -13.23
C LEU A 81 -19.79 28.06 -13.22
N GLY A 82 -19.06 28.55 -14.21
CA GLY A 82 -18.76 29.97 -14.36
C GLY A 82 -20.04 30.79 -14.47
N TYR A 83 -20.99 30.35 -15.30
CA TYR A 83 -22.29 31.00 -15.42
C TYR A 83 -23.04 30.96 -14.08
N GLY A 84 -23.07 29.82 -13.39
CA GLY A 84 -23.68 29.68 -12.07
C GLY A 84 -23.05 30.59 -11.01
N LEU A 85 -21.72 30.74 -10.99
CA LEU A 85 -21.03 31.52 -9.96
C LEU A 85 -21.12 33.03 -10.22
N PHE A 86 -20.89 33.46 -11.47
CA PHE A 86 -20.80 34.87 -11.83
C PHE A 86 -22.13 35.48 -12.28
N ALA A 87 -23.05 34.71 -12.86
CA ALA A 87 -24.33 35.23 -13.31
C ALA A 87 -25.42 35.20 -12.22
N THR A 88 -25.33 34.32 -11.21
CA THR A 88 -26.29 34.31 -10.08
C THR A 88 -25.87 35.17 -8.88
N GLY A 89 -24.72 35.84 -8.95
CA GLY A 89 -24.23 36.74 -7.91
C GLY A 89 -23.74 36.06 -6.62
N LEU A 90 -23.38 34.77 -6.70
CA LEU A 90 -22.93 33.98 -5.54
C LEU A 90 -21.51 34.35 -5.10
N VAL A 91 -20.70 34.84 -6.05
CA VAL A 91 -19.41 35.49 -5.79
C VAL A 91 -19.53 36.95 -6.21
N GLN A 92 -19.47 37.86 -5.24
CA GLN A 92 -19.40 39.30 -5.52
C GLN A 92 -18.00 39.60 -6.07
N VAL A 93 -17.93 39.91 -7.36
CA VAL A 93 -16.70 40.37 -7.99
C VAL A 93 -16.71 41.89 -7.93
N ASP A 94 -16.23 42.43 -6.81
CA ASP A 94 -15.99 43.87 -6.69
C ASP A 94 -14.89 44.34 -7.65
N GLU A 95 -14.89 45.65 -7.92
CA GLU A 95 -14.08 46.37 -8.92
C GLU A 95 -12.73 45.73 -9.25
N ILE A 96 -12.62 45.17 -10.46
CA ILE A 96 -11.34 44.70 -11.00
C ILE A 96 -10.48 45.92 -11.34
N LEU A 97 -9.41 46.09 -10.56
CA LEU A 97 -8.33 47.09 -10.71
C LEU A 97 -8.84 48.54 -10.73
N GLY A 98 -8.43 49.34 -9.74
CA GLY A 98 -8.66 50.79 -9.64
C GLY A 98 -8.01 51.63 -10.76
N ILE A 99 -8.29 51.29 -12.02
CA ILE A 99 -7.94 52.02 -13.22
C ILE A 99 -9.09 52.99 -13.48
N PRO A 100 -8.88 54.30 -13.31
CA PRO A 100 -9.93 55.28 -13.60
C PRO A 100 -10.17 55.35 -15.11
N VAL A 101 -11.26 54.74 -15.57
CA VAL A 101 -11.71 54.84 -16.96
C VAL A 101 -12.49 56.15 -17.12
N SER A 102 -12.02 57.04 -18.00
CA SER A 102 -12.48 58.42 -18.13
C SER A 102 -13.72 58.62 -19.03
N SER A 103 -14.29 57.57 -19.60
CA SER A 103 -15.47 57.64 -20.47
C SER A 103 -16.55 56.61 -20.08
N GLU A 104 -17.76 57.10 -19.81
CA GLU A 104 -18.95 56.35 -19.39
C GLU A 104 -19.30 55.19 -20.35
N LEU A 105 -19.14 55.43 -21.66
CA LEU A 105 -19.35 54.45 -22.73
C LEU A 105 -18.40 53.24 -22.65
N VAL A 106 -17.17 53.44 -22.16
CA VAL A 106 -16.17 52.35 -22.04
C VAL A 106 -16.41 51.54 -20.77
N LEU A 107 -16.89 52.17 -19.70
CA LEU A 107 -17.31 51.49 -18.47
C LEU A 107 -18.50 50.55 -18.74
N GLU A 108 -19.52 51.02 -19.47
CA GLU A 108 -20.71 50.23 -19.81
C GLU A 108 -20.37 49.02 -20.71
N LEU A 109 -19.44 49.19 -21.66
CA LEU A 109 -18.90 48.09 -22.47
C LEU A 109 -18.12 47.06 -21.63
N ILE A 110 -17.28 47.52 -20.70
CA ILE A 110 -16.49 46.63 -19.83
C ILE A 110 -17.41 45.80 -18.93
N GLU A 111 -18.42 46.40 -18.31
CA GLU A 111 -19.36 45.67 -17.45
C GLU A 111 -20.21 44.66 -18.20
N THR A 112 -20.64 44.99 -19.43
CA THR A 112 -21.43 44.08 -20.28
C THR A 112 -20.64 42.85 -20.70
N PHE A 113 -19.35 43.01 -21.03
CA PHE A 113 -18.48 41.89 -21.42
C PHE A 113 -17.81 41.18 -20.24
N ARG A 114 -17.82 41.75 -19.03
CA ARG A 114 -17.13 41.21 -17.85
C ARG A 114 -17.60 39.80 -17.50
N VAL A 115 -18.90 39.60 -17.31
CA VAL A 115 -19.45 38.31 -16.89
C VAL A 115 -19.26 37.26 -17.99
N PRO A 116 -19.61 37.51 -19.27
CA PRO A 116 -19.32 36.56 -20.36
C PRO A 116 -17.84 36.22 -20.51
N ALA A 117 -16.94 37.20 -20.35
CA ALA A 117 -15.49 36.99 -20.42
C ALA A 117 -14.99 36.12 -19.25
N LEU A 118 -15.42 36.39 -18.02
CA LEU A 118 -15.06 35.57 -16.86
C LEU A 118 -15.56 34.14 -17.00
N VAL A 119 -16.81 33.95 -17.44
CA VAL A 119 -17.37 32.62 -17.71
C VAL A 119 -16.54 31.88 -18.77
N PHE A 120 -16.21 32.55 -19.88
CA PHE A 120 -15.40 31.95 -20.95
C PHE A 120 -13.98 31.59 -20.48
N VAL A 121 -13.34 32.48 -19.72
CA VAL A 121 -12.00 32.25 -19.14
C VAL A 121 -12.03 31.08 -18.15
N THR A 122 -13.03 31.01 -17.28
CA THR A 122 -13.24 29.85 -16.39
C THR A 122 -13.42 28.58 -17.21
N GLY A 123 -14.30 28.60 -18.22
CA GLY A 123 -14.44 27.48 -19.16
C GLY A 123 -13.09 27.05 -19.74
N LEU A 124 -12.30 27.99 -20.28
CA LEU A 124 -10.99 27.71 -20.89
C LEU A 124 -9.99 27.11 -19.89
N ILE A 125 -9.94 27.62 -18.66
CA ILE A 125 -9.10 27.08 -17.59
C ILE A 125 -9.49 25.63 -17.28
N PHE A 126 -10.77 25.37 -17.03
CA PHE A 126 -11.26 24.02 -16.76
C PHE A 126 -11.04 23.08 -17.97
N GLY A 127 -11.21 23.58 -19.19
CA GLY A 127 -10.94 22.83 -20.41
C GLY A 127 -9.47 22.49 -20.59
N SER A 128 -8.57 23.43 -20.29
CA SER A 128 -7.12 23.21 -20.31
C SER A 128 -6.69 22.20 -19.25
N ILE A 129 -7.25 22.31 -18.03
CA ILE A 129 -7.04 21.33 -16.96
C ILE A 129 -7.54 19.96 -17.41
N GLY A 130 -8.73 19.89 -18.01
CA GLY A 130 -9.29 18.64 -18.51
C GLY A 130 -8.46 17.98 -19.59
N PHE A 131 -7.92 18.78 -20.52
CA PHE A 131 -6.99 18.29 -21.53
C PHE A 131 -5.69 17.79 -20.91
N ALA A 132 -5.07 18.59 -20.04
CA ALA A 132 -3.83 18.23 -19.37
C ALA A 132 -3.97 16.96 -18.53
N LEU A 133 -5.10 16.81 -17.81
CA LEU A 133 -5.39 15.59 -17.04
C LEU A 133 -5.66 14.39 -17.95
N GLY A 134 -6.47 14.54 -19.01
CA GLY A 134 -6.80 13.43 -19.91
C GLY A 134 -5.61 12.94 -20.72
N PHE A 135 -4.87 13.87 -21.36
CA PHE A 135 -3.66 13.55 -22.11
C PHE A 135 -2.53 13.11 -21.18
N GLY A 136 -2.25 13.89 -20.13
CA GLY A 136 -1.16 13.64 -19.20
C GLY A 136 -1.32 12.34 -18.41
N SER A 137 -2.54 11.96 -18.02
CA SER A 137 -2.77 10.67 -17.35
C SER A 137 -2.45 9.49 -18.26
N LEU A 138 -2.83 9.53 -19.54
CA LEU A 138 -2.51 8.46 -20.48
C LEU A 138 -1.01 8.40 -20.80
N VAL A 139 -0.36 9.53 -21.00
CA VAL A 139 1.09 9.58 -21.20
C VAL A 139 1.82 9.09 -19.95
N ALA A 140 1.32 9.35 -18.74
CA ALA A 140 1.95 8.91 -17.50
C ALA A 140 1.87 7.38 -17.25
N ILE A 141 0.92 6.66 -17.86
CA ILE A 141 0.75 5.21 -17.68
C ILE A 141 2.02 4.41 -18.04
N PRO A 142 2.62 4.54 -19.25
CA PRO A 142 3.83 3.79 -19.60
C PRO A 142 5.01 4.13 -18.68
N TYR A 143 5.18 5.39 -18.29
CA TYR A 143 6.21 5.77 -17.30
C TYR A 143 5.97 5.12 -15.95
N SER A 144 4.74 5.18 -15.44
CA SER A 144 4.38 4.58 -14.17
C SER A 144 4.59 3.06 -14.17
N ARG A 145 4.17 2.37 -15.24
CA ARG A 145 4.38 0.92 -15.42
C ARG A 145 5.87 0.59 -15.53
N ALA A 146 6.61 1.27 -16.39
CA ALA A 146 8.06 1.06 -16.54
C ALA A 146 8.80 1.30 -15.22
N SER A 147 8.45 2.34 -14.46
CA SER A 147 9.01 2.61 -13.13
C SER A 147 8.62 1.55 -12.10
N ALA A 148 7.39 1.03 -12.13
CA ALA A 148 6.97 -0.06 -11.26
C ALA A 148 7.75 -1.35 -11.55
N ARG A 149 7.92 -1.69 -12.85
CA ARG A 149 8.74 -2.82 -13.30
C ARG A 149 10.21 -2.65 -12.91
N LYS A 150 10.79 -1.46 -13.15
CA LYS A 150 12.17 -1.13 -12.72
C LYS A 150 12.37 -1.40 -11.24
N ARG A 151 11.44 -0.93 -10.40
CA ARG A 151 11.49 -1.09 -8.95
C ARG A 151 11.40 -2.57 -8.57
N GLU A 152 10.48 -3.32 -9.15
CA GLU A 152 10.35 -4.76 -8.91
C GLU A 152 11.62 -5.54 -9.30
N ILE A 153 12.16 -5.27 -10.50
CA ILE A 153 13.41 -5.87 -10.97
C ILE A 153 14.55 -5.60 -9.99
N ASN A 154 14.74 -4.34 -9.58
CA ASN A 154 15.83 -3.97 -8.66
C ASN A 154 15.69 -4.68 -7.30
N MET A 155 14.48 -4.79 -6.76
CA MET A 155 14.24 -5.48 -5.48
C MET A 155 14.50 -6.99 -5.57
N LEU A 156 14.15 -7.63 -6.70
CA LEU A 156 14.28 -9.07 -6.90
C LEU A 156 15.64 -9.51 -7.48
N LEU A 157 16.45 -8.57 -7.98
CA LEU A 157 17.70 -8.90 -8.67
C LEU A 157 18.67 -9.68 -7.77
N THR A 158 18.85 -9.26 -6.52
CA THR A 158 19.72 -9.96 -5.55
C THR A 158 19.32 -11.42 -5.36
N ASP A 159 18.01 -11.67 -5.19
CA ASP A 159 17.47 -13.01 -5.00
C ASP A 159 17.55 -13.85 -6.29
N SER A 160 17.35 -13.21 -7.45
CA SER A 160 17.45 -13.85 -8.78
C SER A 160 18.88 -14.27 -9.09
N VAL A 161 19.86 -13.40 -8.83
CA VAL A 161 21.29 -13.72 -9.00
C VAL A 161 21.71 -14.83 -8.02
N SER A 162 21.20 -14.81 -6.78
CA SER A 162 21.44 -15.88 -5.81
C SER A 162 20.88 -17.22 -6.26
N PHE A 163 19.70 -17.21 -6.90
CA PHE A 163 19.08 -18.40 -7.50
C PHE A 163 19.90 -18.93 -8.67
N MET A 164 20.28 -18.06 -9.61
CA MET A 164 21.15 -18.44 -10.74
C MET A 164 22.48 -19.02 -10.26
N TYR A 165 23.13 -18.39 -9.27
CA TYR A 165 24.36 -18.88 -8.67
C TYR A 165 24.16 -20.28 -8.05
N ALA A 166 23.10 -20.45 -7.27
CA ALA A 166 22.81 -21.72 -6.63
C ALA A 166 22.56 -22.85 -7.65
N LEU A 167 21.88 -22.56 -8.77
CA LEU A 167 21.72 -23.50 -9.88
C LEU A 167 23.05 -23.81 -10.58
N SER A 168 23.92 -22.81 -10.77
CA SER A 168 25.26 -23.01 -11.32
C SER A 168 26.09 -23.97 -10.48
N VAL A 169 26.10 -23.78 -9.16
CA VAL A 169 26.77 -24.69 -8.21
C VAL A 169 26.11 -26.08 -8.20
N GLY A 170 24.80 -26.14 -8.46
CA GLY A 170 24.04 -27.38 -8.67
C GLY A 170 24.41 -28.14 -9.96
N GLY A 171 25.31 -27.59 -10.78
CA GLY A 171 25.84 -28.23 -11.98
C GLY A 171 25.05 -27.93 -13.26
N LEU A 172 24.09 -26.99 -13.22
CA LEU A 172 23.36 -26.56 -14.42
C LEU A 172 24.28 -25.72 -15.32
N ASN A 173 24.12 -25.89 -16.62
CA ASN A 173 24.82 -25.08 -17.61
C ASN A 173 24.15 -23.70 -17.79
N GLN A 174 24.82 -22.79 -18.48
CA GLN A 174 24.33 -21.42 -18.64
C GLN A 174 22.93 -21.31 -19.27
N LEU A 175 22.63 -22.14 -20.28
CA LEU A 175 21.32 -22.12 -20.95
C LEU A 175 20.23 -22.62 -20.00
N GLU A 176 20.49 -23.71 -19.29
CA GLU A 176 19.58 -24.26 -18.27
C GLU A 176 19.30 -23.25 -17.15
N ILE A 177 20.31 -22.46 -16.73
CA ILE A 177 20.13 -21.40 -15.73
C ILE A 177 19.22 -20.28 -16.27
N ILE A 178 19.41 -19.86 -17.53
CA ILE A 178 18.59 -18.84 -18.18
C ILE A 178 17.14 -19.33 -18.34
N GLU A 179 16.95 -20.58 -18.75
CA GLU A 179 15.64 -21.22 -18.89
C GLU A 179 14.93 -21.38 -17.53
N ALA A 180 15.64 -21.83 -16.50
CA ALA A 180 15.09 -21.96 -15.15
C ALA A 180 14.68 -20.59 -14.57
N MET A 181 15.48 -19.54 -14.81
CA MET A 181 15.14 -18.16 -14.43
C MET A 181 13.90 -17.65 -15.19
N ALA A 182 13.77 -17.99 -16.47
CA ALA A 182 12.62 -17.63 -17.30
C ALA A 182 11.31 -18.33 -16.90
N GLN A 183 11.39 -19.53 -16.33
CA GLN A 183 10.23 -20.33 -15.89
C GLN A 183 9.81 -20.07 -14.43
N ALA A 184 10.55 -19.24 -13.70
CA ALA A 184 10.28 -18.92 -12.30
C ALA A 184 9.58 -17.55 -12.14
N ASP A 185 8.64 -17.24 -13.05
CA ASP A 185 7.88 -15.98 -13.10
C ASP A 185 6.96 -15.77 -11.89
N ASP A 186 6.46 -16.86 -11.32
CA ASP A 186 5.66 -16.83 -10.08
C ASP A 186 6.44 -16.35 -8.85
N THR A 187 7.77 -16.46 -8.90
CA THR A 187 8.66 -16.27 -7.75
C THR A 187 9.51 -15.01 -7.90
N TYR A 188 10.05 -14.78 -9.09
CA TYR A 188 10.96 -13.68 -9.40
C TYR A 188 10.35 -12.63 -10.35
N GLY A 189 9.05 -12.73 -10.62
CA GLY A 189 8.23 -11.68 -11.22
C GLY A 189 8.86 -11.09 -12.47
N GLU A 190 9.01 -9.77 -12.47
CA GLU A 190 9.54 -9.04 -13.63
C GLU A 190 10.97 -9.44 -14.02
N VAL A 191 11.82 -9.93 -13.12
CA VAL A 191 13.17 -10.41 -13.49
C VAL A 191 13.05 -11.65 -14.38
N ALA A 192 12.28 -12.64 -13.94
CA ALA A 192 12.01 -13.85 -14.72
C ALA A 192 11.39 -13.52 -16.08
N MET A 193 10.49 -12.55 -16.14
CA MET A 193 9.89 -12.09 -17.39
C MET A 193 10.93 -11.52 -18.38
N GLU A 194 11.98 -10.84 -17.90
CA GLU A 194 13.08 -10.34 -18.76
C GLU A 194 13.91 -11.51 -19.33
N PHE A 195 14.22 -12.52 -18.51
CA PHE A 195 14.87 -13.74 -18.99
C PHE A 195 13.97 -14.56 -19.92
N GLN A 196 12.66 -14.58 -19.68
CA GLN A 196 11.68 -15.21 -20.56
C GLN A 196 11.66 -14.55 -21.94
N SER A 197 11.90 -13.24 -22.02
CA SER A 197 12.00 -12.54 -23.31
C SER A 197 13.25 -12.99 -24.06
N ILE A 198 14.38 -13.19 -23.36
CA ILE A 198 15.60 -13.75 -23.94
C ILE A 198 15.35 -15.16 -24.49
N VAL A 199 14.74 -16.06 -23.71
CA VAL A 199 14.43 -17.44 -24.12
C VAL A 199 13.44 -17.47 -25.28
N LYS A 200 12.39 -16.64 -25.26
CA LYS A 200 11.41 -16.57 -26.34
C LYS A 200 12.02 -16.05 -27.64
N GLU A 201 12.90 -15.05 -27.57
CA GLU A 201 13.63 -14.54 -28.74
C GLU A 201 14.53 -15.61 -29.37
N THR A 202 15.15 -16.46 -28.55
CA THR A 202 15.97 -17.56 -29.06
C THR A 202 15.16 -18.73 -29.62
N GLU A 203 14.07 -19.13 -28.95
CA GLU A 203 13.26 -20.30 -29.36
C GLU A 203 12.34 -20.01 -30.56
N TYR A 204 11.67 -18.84 -30.57
CA TYR A 204 10.65 -18.54 -31.59
C TYR A 204 11.21 -17.78 -32.79
N PHE A 205 12.25 -16.96 -32.60
CA PHE A 205 12.77 -16.08 -33.64
C PHE A 205 14.16 -16.50 -34.17
N ASP A 206 14.68 -17.64 -33.71
CA ASP A 206 15.98 -18.21 -34.12
C ASP A 206 17.14 -17.21 -33.96
N ILE A 207 17.04 -16.34 -32.95
CA ILE A 207 18.06 -15.34 -32.62
C ILE A 207 19.10 -15.99 -31.68
N ASP A 208 20.38 -15.73 -31.92
CA ASP A 208 21.45 -16.21 -31.02
C ASP A 208 21.34 -15.57 -29.62
N TYR A 209 21.57 -16.37 -28.57
CA TYR A 209 21.51 -15.95 -27.16
C TYR A 209 22.31 -14.67 -26.86
N ARG A 210 23.46 -14.47 -27.51
CA ARG A 210 24.29 -13.25 -27.35
C ARG A 210 23.57 -12.01 -27.85
N THR A 211 22.84 -12.14 -28.96
CA THR A 211 22.05 -11.05 -29.55
C THR A 211 20.81 -10.79 -28.71
N ALA A 212 20.13 -11.85 -28.25
CA ALA A 212 18.97 -11.73 -27.37
C ALA A 212 19.33 -11.06 -26.02
N ILE A 213 20.42 -11.47 -25.36
CA ILE A 213 20.92 -10.84 -24.13
C ILE A 213 21.27 -9.37 -24.38
N ARG A 214 21.95 -9.05 -25.50
CA ARG A 214 22.31 -7.67 -25.85
C ARG A 214 21.07 -6.81 -26.05
N LYS A 215 20.07 -7.31 -26.77
CA LYS A 215 18.80 -6.61 -27.00
C LYS A 215 18.09 -6.34 -25.68
N GLN A 216 17.96 -7.37 -24.84
CA GLN A 216 17.32 -7.24 -23.52
C GLN A 216 18.05 -6.24 -22.62
N ALA A 217 19.39 -6.22 -22.64
CA ALA A 217 20.19 -5.27 -21.88
C ALA A 217 19.94 -3.80 -22.28
N LEU A 218 19.55 -3.54 -23.54
CA LEU A 218 19.23 -2.19 -24.03
C LEU A 218 17.77 -1.80 -23.77
N GLU A 219 16.85 -2.76 -23.75
CA GLU A 219 15.41 -2.51 -23.61
C GLU A 219 14.92 -2.52 -22.16
N THR A 220 15.66 -3.15 -21.24
CA THR A 220 15.24 -3.27 -19.84
C THR A 220 15.13 -1.90 -19.15
N PRO A 221 14.10 -1.66 -18.30
CA PRO A 221 13.98 -0.39 -17.57
C PRO A 221 14.96 -0.25 -16.40
N SER A 222 15.65 -1.32 -16.01
CA SER A 222 16.57 -1.37 -14.87
C SER A 222 18.03 -1.24 -15.31
N ASP A 223 18.71 -0.22 -14.80
CA ASP A 223 20.14 -0.01 -15.05
C ASP A 223 21.00 -1.13 -14.41
N GLU A 224 20.58 -1.65 -13.24
CA GLU A 224 21.24 -2.76 -12.55
C GLU A 224 21.16 -4.06 -13.37
N LEU A 225 19.98 -4.39 -13.89
CA LEU A 225 19.79 -5.57 -14.74
C LEU A 225 20.48 -5.40 -16.09
N SER A 226 20.42 -4.21 -16.70
CA SER A 226 21.16 -3.89 -17.93
C SER A 226 22.66 -4.15 -17.77
N GLN A 227 23.25 -3.68 -16.67
CA GLN A 227 24.65 -3.92 -16.35
C GLN A 227 24.93 -5.41 -16.10
N PHE A 228 24.06 -6.11 -15.35
CA PHE A 228 24.20 -7.54 -15.12
C PHE A 228 24.20 -8.34 -16.42
N LEU A 229 23.25 -8.09 -17.33
CA LEU A 229 23.16 -8.74 -18.64
C LEU A 229 24.36 -8.41 -19.53
N THR A 230 24.84 -7.18 -19.50
CA THR A 230 26.05 -6.74 -20.22
C THR A 230 27.30 -7.47 -19.73
N ASP A 231 27.46 -7.60 -18.41
CA ASP A 231 28.58 -8.33 -17.82
C ASP A 231 28.48 -9.84 -18.11
N MET A 232 27.27 -10.41 -18.02
CA MET A 232 27.00 -11.80 -18.38
C MET A 232 27.37 -12.08 -19.84
N LEU A 233 27.00 -11.17 -20.76
CA LEU A 233 27.35 -11.26 -22.18
C LEU A 233 28.88 -11.28 -22.40
N SER A 234 29.64 -10.55 -21.59
CA SER A 234 31.11 -10.58 -21.63
C SER A 234 31.67 -11.96 -21.26
N ILE A 235 31.11 -12.60 -20.23
CA ILE A 235 31.48 -13.97 -19.83
C ILE A 235 31.11 -14.98 -20.92
N VAL A 236 29.91 -14.86 -21.51
CA VAL A 236 29.47 -15.75 -22.62
C VAL A 236 30.39 -15.66 -23.83
N ASN A 237 30.81 -14.43 -24.18
CA ASN A 237 31.67 -14.21 -25.35
C ASN A 237 33.10 -14.72 -25.14
N SER A 238 33.62 -14.62 -23.92
CA SER A 238 34.97 -15.06 -23.56
C SER A 238 35.04 -16.54 -23.20
N GLY A 239 33.90 -17.22 -23.00
CA GLY A 239 33.86 -18.59 -22.49
C GLY A 239 34.37 -18.69 -21.05
N GLY A 240 34.21 -17.62 -20.27
CA GLY A 240 34.64 -17.55 -18.87
C GLY A 240 33.79 -18.41 -17.94
N ASP A 241 34.18 -18.43 -16.66
CA ASP A 241 33.46 -19.18 -15.63
C ASP A 241 32.21 -18.42 -15.13
N MET A 242 31.04 -18.96 -15.47
CA MET A 242 29.74 -18.42 -15.06
C MET A 242 29.53 -18.54 -13.54
N GLU A 243 30.05 -19.59 -12.90
CA GLU A 243 29.86 -19.82 -11.47
C GLU A 243 30.54 -18.72 -10.66
N SER A 244 31.83 -18.47 -10.93
CA SER A 244 32.58 -17.39 -10.29
C SER A 244 31.96 -16.00 -10.55
N PHE A 245 31.48 -15.76 -11.78
CA PHE A 245 30.80 -14.50 -12.11
C PHE A 245 29.52 -14.29 -11.27
N LEU A 246 28.68 -15.32 -11.19
CA LEU A 246 27.44 -15.28 -10.41
C LEU A 246 27.72 -15.17 -8.91
N GLU A 247 28.79 -15.80 -8.41
CA GLU A 247 29.21 -15.67 -7.01
C GLU A 247 29.57 -14.23 -6.65
N ASP A 248 30.41 -13.59 -7.47
CA ASP A 248 30.86 -12.21 -7.29
C ASP A 248 29.67 -11.24 -7.37
N LYS A 249 28.76 -11.46 -8.32
CA LYS A 249 27.55 -10.63 -8.46
C LYS A 249 26.61 -10.81 -7.29
N LYS A 250 26.37 -12.04 -6.84
CA LYS A 250 25.57 -12.34 -5.65
C LYS A 250 26.11 -11.58 -4.44
N GLU A 251 27.42 -11.67 -4.16
CA GLU A 251 28.02 -10.98 -3.01
C GLU A 251 27.92 -9.46 -3.11
N LYS A 252 28.16 -8.91 -4.31
CA LYS A 252 28.01 -7.47 -4.56
C LYS A 252 26.56 -7.02 -4.31
N HIS A 253 25.57 -7.68 -4.90
CA HIS A 253 24.16 -7.32 -4.76
C HIS A 253 23.65 -7.51 -3.32
N LEU A 254 24.07 -8.57 -2.62
CA LEU A 254 23.74 -8.75 -1.19
C LEU A 254 24.25 -7.60 -0.33
N ARG A 255 25.50 -7.17 -0.56
CA ARG A 255 26.08 -6.03 0.17
C ARG A 255 25.35 -4.72 -0.16
N THR A 256 25.04 -4.47 -1.43
CA THR A 256 24.28 -3.28 -1.85
C THR A 256 22.88 -3.28 -1.23
N ALA A 257 22.14 -4.40 -1.30
CA ALA A 257 20.80 -4.52 -0.74
C ALA A 257 20.80 -4.30 0.78
N LYS A 258 21.82 -4.80 1.49
CA LYS A 258 21.97 -4.53 2.93
C LYS A 258 22.20 -3.03 3.20
N GLN A 259 23.03 -2.35 2.42
CA GLN A 259 23.27 -0.92 2.56
C GLN A 259 22.02 -0.09 2.26
N GLU A 260 21.28 -0.41 1.20
CA GLU A 260 20.01 0.24 0.86
C GLU A 260 18.95 0.06 1.97
N GLN A 261 18.91 -1.13 2.56
CA GLN A 261 18.03 -1.41 3.69
C GLN A 261 18.43 -0.60 4.94
N GLU A 262 19.73 -0.49 5.24
CA GLU A 262 20.24 0.35 6.34
C GLU A 262 19.85 1.82 6.13
N LEU A 263 20.04 2.38 4.92
CA LEU A 263 19.62 3.75 4.57
C LEU A 263 18.11 3.95 4.69
N THR A 264 17.32 2.94 4.30
CA THR A 264 15.86 2.96 4.45
C THR A 264 15.47 3.02 5.91
N LEU A 265 16.13 2.22 6.77
CA LEU A 265 15.88 2.22 8.21
C LEU A 265 16.31 3.54 8.87
N GLU A 266 17.42 4.14 8.44
CA GLU A 266 17.86 5.48 8.89
C GLU A 266 16.86 6.57 8.49
N THR A 267 16.32 6.50 7.27
CA THR A 267 15.28 7.42 6.81
C THR A 267 13.99 7.28 7.63
N LEU A 268 13.58 6.05 7.96
CA LEU A 268 12.44 5.80 8.84
C LEU A 268 12.68 6.33 10.27
N GLU A 269 13.93 6.30 10.74
CA GLU A 269 14.32 6.87 12.03
C GLU A 269 14.22 8.40 12.02
N LEU A 270 14.75 9.05 11.00
CA LEU A 270 14.58 10.50 10.80
C LEU A 270 13.10 10.88 10.75
N PHE A 271 12.26 10.07 10.12
CA PHE A 271 10.83 10.31 10.06
C PHE A 271 10.17 10.19 11.43
N GLY A 272 10.54 9.18 12.22
CA GLY A 272 10.07 9.05 13.61
C GLY A 272 10.44 10.27 14.46
N GLU A 273 11.63 10.85 14.26
CA GLU A 273 12.04 12.08 14.93
C GLU A 273 11.25 13.31 14.45
N MET A 274 11.08 13.46 13.13
CA MET A 274 10.27 14.54 12.55
C MET A 274 8.79 14.44 12.95
N TYR A 275 8.26 13.24 13.18
CA TYR A 275 6.91 13.07 13.70
C TYR A 275 6.74 13.80 15.03
N MET A 276 7.75 13.75 15.90
CA MET A 276 7.68 14.43 17.20
C MET A 276 7.47 15.93 17.03
N THR A 277 8.25 16.55 16.15
CA THR A 277 8.19 18.00 15.93
C THR A 277 6.92 18.40 15.19
N LEU A 278 6.54 17.67 14.13
CA LEU A 278 5.34 17.93 13.35
C LEU A 278 4.06 17.70 14.15
N SER A 279 4.01 16.66 14.98
CA SER A 279 2.84 16.37 15.82
C SER A 279 2.65 17.36 16.96
N LEU A 280 3.71 18.04 17.42
CA LEU A 280 3.63 19.07 18.46
C LEU A 280 3.18 20.44 17.90
N PHE A 281 3.32 20.67 16.60
CA PHE A 281 2.93 21.94 15.99
C PHE A 281 1.43 22.28 16.14
N PRO A 282 0.48 21.37 15.80
CA PRO A 282 -0.94 21.59 16.07
C PRO A 282 -1.22 21.91 17.54
N LEU A 283 -0.55 21.20 18.45
CA LEU A 283 -0.70 21.39 19.89
C LEU A 283 -0.25 22.78 20.31
N LEU A 284 0.95 23.20 19.92
CA LEU A 284 1.48 24.53 20.25
C LEU A 284 0.57 25.63 19.71
N LEU A 285 0.04 25.45 18.49
CA LEU A 285 -0.90 26.37 17.88
C LEU A 285 -2.23 26.43 18.66
N ILE A 286 -2.75 25.29 19.14
CA ILE A 286 -3.91 25.25 20.06
C ILE A 286 -3.61 26.05 21.34
N ILE A 287 -2.44 25.83 21.97
CA ILE A 287 -2.05 26.55 23.18
C ILE A 287 -2.03 28.06 22.94
N ILE A 288 -1.39 28.50 21.85
CA ILE A 288 -1.33 29.92 21.50
C ILE A 288 -2.72 30.49 21.23
N MET A 289 -3.58 29.78 20.49
CA MET A 289 -4.94 30.24 20.20
C MET A 289 -5.78 30.38 21.47
N VAL A 290 -5.71 29.39 22.37
CA VAL A 290 -6.44 29.42 23.66
C VAL A 290 -5.95 30.58 24.52
N VAL A 291 -4.64 30.82 24.58
CA VAL A 291 -4.07 31.96 25.31
C VAL A 291 -4.44 33.29 24.66
N MET A 292 -4.47 33.37 23.32
CA MET A 292 -4.87 34.59 22.60
C MET A 292 -6.35 34.91 22.76
N GLN A 293 -7.23 33.92 22.84
CA GLN A 293 -8.65 34.14 23.15
C GLN A 293 -8.86 34.82 24.52
N MET A 294 -7.88 34.72 25.43
CA MET A 294 -7.92 35.44 26.71
C MET A 294 -7.54 36.92 26.60
N ILE A 295 -6.92 37.35 25.50
CA ILE A 295 -6.53 38.75 25.29
C ILE A 295 -7.72 39.47 24.68
N PRO A 296 -8.34 40.46 25.37
CA PRO A 296 -9.40 41.26 24.79
C PRO A 296 -8.89 41.94 23.51
N GLN A 297 -9.66 41.87 22.41
CA GLN A 297 -9.34 42.38 21.06
C GLN A 297 -8.48 41.48 20.15
N ALA A 298 -8.13 40.25 20.56
CA ALA A 298 -7.53 39.29 19.62
C ALA A 298 -8.61 38.70 18.68
N GLU A 299 -8.41 38.77 17.37
CA GLU A 299 -9.33 38.24 16.34
C GLU A 299 -9.19 36.70 16.17
N VAL A 300 -9.20 35.93 17.25
CA VAL A 300 -9.16 34.45 17.19
C VAL A 300 -10.59 33.89 17.31
N THR A 301 -11.19 33.58 16.17
CA THR A 301 -12.54 32.99 16.09
C THR A 301 -12.51 31.49 16.42
N ASP A 302 -13.58 30.96 17.03
CA ASP A 302 -13.77 29.52 17.29
C ASP A 302 -13.59 28.64 16.04
N GLN A 303 -13.92 29.18 14.87
CA GLN A 303 -13.70 28.53 13.57
C GLN A 303 -12.23 28.15 13.35
N MET A 304 -11.27 28.95 13.84
CA MET A 304 -9.83 28.65 13.73
C MET A 304 -9.43 27.45 14.61
N LEU A 305 -10.01 27.34 15.81
CA LEU A 305 -9.81 26.18 16.69
C LEU A 305 -10.42 24.92 16.08
N TYR A 306 -11.64 25.01 15.55
CA TYR A 306 -12.28 23.92 14.82
C TYR A 306 -11.44 23.44 13.63
N MET A 307 -10.91 24.37 12.82
CA MET A 307 -10.03 24.05 11.69
C MET A 307 -8.72 23.42 12.14
N THR A 308 -8.17 23.84 13.28
CA THR A 308 -6.95 23.25 13.83
C THR A 308 -7.16 21.81 14.29
N VAL A 309 -8.23 21.57 15.05
CA VAL A 309 -8.50 20.25 15.62
C VAL A 309 -8.95 19.26 14.55
N TYR A 310 -9.93 19.61 13.73
CA TYR A 310 -10.50 18.67 12.73
C TYR A 310 -9.85 18.74 11.35
N GLY A 311 -9.09 19.80 11.05
CA GLY A 311 -8.35 19.94 9.80
C GLY A 311 -6.87 19.65 9.97
N LEU A 312 -6.16 20.47 10.75
CA LEU A 312 -4.70 20.43 10.85
C LEU A 312 -4.17 19.15 11.50
N ILE A 313 -4.78 18.64 12.58
CA ILE A 313 -4.33 17.37 13.21
C ILE A 313 -4.49 16.18 12.24
N PRO A 314 -5.65 15.92 11.61
CA PRO A 314 -5.76 14.88 10.60
C PRO A 314 -4.85 15.08 9.40
N LEU A 315 -4.70 16.32 8.93
CA LEU A 315 -3.85 16.64 7.77
C LEU A 315 -2.36 16.37 8.06
N THR A 316 -1.87 16.76 9.24
CA THR A 316 -0.49 16.45 9.66
C THR A 316 -0.28 14.94 9.82
N GLY A 317 -1.26 14.23 10.38
CA GLY A 317 -1.24 12.78 10.50
C GLY A 317 -1.21 12.03 9.16
N ILE A 318 -2.13 12.38 8.25
CA ILE A 318 -2.23 11.80 6.91
C ILE A 318 -1.00 12.18 6.08
N GLY A 319 -0.57 13.44 6.14
CA GLY A 319 0.64 13.91 5.45
C GLY A 319 1.88 13.14 5.90
N PHE A 320 2.02 12.89 7.21
CA PHE A 320 3.09 12.06 7.73
C PHE A 320 2.99 10.61 7.26
N LEU A 321 1.79 10.02 7.27
CA LEU A 321 1.57 8.65 6.78
C LEU A 321 1.96 8.51 5.31
N VAL A 322 1.59 9.48 4.46
CA VAL A 322 1.98 9.54 3.04
C VAL A 322 3.51 9.63 2.89
N LEU A 323 4.16 10.48 3.68
CA LEU A 323 5.61 10.63 3.69
C LEU A 323 6.31 9.31 4.03
N VAL A 324 5.89 8.61 5.09
CA VAL A 324 6.43 7.29 5.44
C VAL A 324 6.13 6.26 4.35
N SER A 325 4.95 6.30 3.74
CA SER A 325 4.56 5.36 2.69
C SER A 325 5.37 5.48 1.40
N THR A 326 5.99 6.63 1.17
CA THR A 326 6.83 6.86 0.00
C THR A 326 8.18 6.15 0.11
N VAL A 327 8.66 5.93 1.34
CA VAL A 327 9.98 5.32 1.61
C VAL A 327 9.87 3.83 1.87
N LYS A 328 8.73 3.38 2.41
CA LYS A 328 8.56 1.99 2.79
C LYS A 328 8.13 1.14 1.60
N HIS A 329 8.98 0.18 1.24
CA HIS A 329 8.75 -0.75 0.15
C HIS A 329 8.21 -2.09 0.68
N ASP A 330 7.20 -2.62 0.00
CA ASP A 330 6.70 -3.97 0.25
C ASP A 330 7.55 -5.00 -0.52
N GLU A 331 7.72 -6.19 0.04
CA GLU A 331 8.37 -7.29 -0.67
C GLU A 331 7.49 -7.72 -1.86
N PRO A 332 8.03 -7.75 -3.09
CA PRO A 332 7.29 -8.20 -4.25
C PRO A 332 7.02 -9.72 -4.21
N GLY A 333 5.91 -10.12 -4.84
CA GLY A 333 5.44 -11.51 -4.93
C GLY A 333 4.22 -11.79 -4.05
N ASP A 334 3.31 -12.64 -4.53
CA ASP A 334 2.14 -13.10 -3.76
C ASP A 334 2.44 -14.35 -2.91
N GLY A 335 3.64 -14.93 -3.09
CA GLY A 335 4.11 -16.12 -2.40
C GLY A 335 3.43 -17.41 -2.85
N TYR A 336 2.73 -17.41 -3.99
CA TYR A 336 2.22 -18.63 -4.62
C TYR A 336 3.27 -19.21 -5.56
N LEU A 337 3.27 -20.54 -5.66
CA LEU A 337 4.02 -21.27 -6.68
C LEU A 337 3.08 -21.95 -7.66
N SER A 338 3.39 -21.81 -8.94
CA SER A 338 2.69 -22.47 -10.05
C SER A 338 3.31 -23.82 -10.36
N MET A 339 2.48 -24.77 -10.79
CA MET A 339 2.96 -25.99 -11.43
C MET A 339 3.16 -25.67 -12.92
N GLY A 340 4.41 -25.62 -13.37
CA GLY A 340 4.78 -25.29 -14.75
C GLY A 340 3.94 -26.02 -15.82
N ASN A 341 3.65 -25.32 -16.91
CA ASN A 341 2.90 -25.76 -18.10
C ASN A 341 1.45 -26.26 -17.90
N THR A 342 0.87 -26.17 -16.71
CA THR A 342 -0.56 -26.43 -16.51
C THR A 342 -1.28 -25.15 -16.07
N GLU A 343 -1.38 -24.19 -16.99
CA GLU A 343 -2.13 -22.94 -16.80
C GLU A 343 -3.54 -23.22 -16.24
N GLN A 344 -4.15 -24.34 -16.63
CA GLN A 344 -5.51 -24.73 -16.21
C GLN A 344 -5.67 -25.20 -14.75
N ARG A 345 -4.63 -25.67 -14.06
CA ARG A 345 -4.78 -26.17 -12.67
C ARG A 345 -4.53 -25.10 -11.61
N THR A 346 -3.72 -24.09 -11.94
CA THR A 346 -3.23 -23.11 -10.95
C THR A 346 -4.12 -21.86 -10.87
N GLU A 347 -4.71 -21.40 -11.97
CA GLU A 347 -5.73 -20.32 -11.94
C GLU A 347 -6.90 -20.67 -11.00
N THR A 348 -7.27 -21.95 -10.98
CA THR A 348 -8.34 -22.52 -10.14
C THR A 348 -8.08 -22.40 -8.63
N GLN A 349 -6.83 -22.28 -8.20
CA GLN A 349 -6.47 -22.07 -6.78
C GLN A 349 -6.44 -20.58 -6.41
N ARG A 350 -6.06 -19.72 -7.37
CA ARG A 350 -5.99 -18.26 -7.21
C ARG A 350 -7.37 -17.63 -7.03
N ASP A 351 -8.41 -18.27 -7.58
CA ASP A 351 -9.79 -17.78 -7.61
C ASP A 351 -10.73 -18.52 -6.64
N GLN A 352 -10.18 -19.21 -5.62
CA GLN A 352 -10.96 -19.77 -4.50
C GLN A 352 -11.44 -18.66 -3.55
N GLY A 353 -12.36 -17.83 -4.04
CA GLY A 353 -13.23 -17.05 -3.15
C GLY A 353 -14.09 -18.01 -2.34
N VAL A 354 -14.47 -17.62 -1.12
CA VAL A 354 -15.37 -18.38 -0.21
C VAL A 354 -16.72 -18.76 -0.87
N LEU A 355 -17.03 -18.17 -2.03
CA LEU A 355 -18.23 -18.40 -2.83
C LEU A 355 -17.96 -19.02 -4.21
N ASN A 356 -16.70 -19.22 -4.59
CA ASN A 356 -16.31 -19.79 -5.87
C ASN A 356 -15.68 -21.17 -5.61
N LEU A 357 -16.45 -22.22 -5.94
CA LEU A 357 -16.04 -23.62 -5.77
C LEU A 357 -15.02 -24.08 -6.83
N GLY A 358 -14.42 -23.13 -7.57
CA GLY A 358 -13.24 -23.29 -8.42
C GLY A 358 -13.32 -24.50 -9.34
N LEU A 359 -12.60 -25.56 -8.97
CA LEU A 359 -12.43 -26.78 -9.77
C LEU A 359 -13.77 -27.41 -10.17
N ILE A 360 -14.79 -27.29 -9.33
CA ILE A 360 -16.08 -27.94 -9.58
C ILE A 360 -16.96 -27.12 -10.53
N GLU A 361 -16.82 -25.79 -10.53
CA GLU A 361 -17.59 -24.93 -11.43
C GLU A 361 -17.24 -25.16 -12.90
N GLN A 362 -15.99 -25.50 -13.20
CA GLN A 362 -15.54 -25.79 -14.56
C GLN A 362 -16.18 -27.07 -15.12
N PHE A 363 -16.46 -28.07 -14.29
CA PHE A 363 -17.10 -29.33 -14.71
C PHE A 363 -18.61 -29.34 -14.48
N THR A 364 -19.18 -28.28 -13.89
CA THR A 364 -20.64 -28.13 -13.81
C THR A 364 -21.24 -27.84 -15.18
N GLY A 365 -22.33 -28.53 -15.51
CA GLY A 365 -22.97 -28.49 -16.84
C GLY A 365 -22.58 -29.62 -17.80
N GLU A 366 -21.39 -30.22 -17.71
CA GLU A 366 -21.02 -31.38 -18.55
C GLU A 366 -21.60 -32.70 -18.02
N HIS A 367 -21.53 -32.92 -16.70
CA HIS A 367 -22.08 -34.12 -16.08
C HIS A 367 -22.82 -33.80 -14.78
N SER A 368 -24.03 -34.38 -14.65
CA SER A 368 -24.89 -34.22 -13.46
C SER A 368 -24.27 -34.65 -12.12
N VAL A 369 -23.15 -35.38 -12.17
CA VAL A 369 -22.36 -35.75 -10.98
C VAL A 369 -21.65 -34.51 -10.42
N PHE A 370 -21.07 -33.67 -11.26
CA PHE A 370 -20.37 -32.46 -10.83
C PHE A 370 -21.34 -31.40 -10.30
N ASP A 371 -22.53 -31.26 -10.90
CA ASP A 371 -23.59 -30.39 -10.36
C ASP A 371 -24.03 -30.82 -8.95
N ARG A 372 -24.06 -32.14 -8.71
CA ARG A 372 -24.42 -32.72 -7.41
C ARG A 372 -23.29 -32.55 -6.38
N ILE A 373 -22.04 -32.57 -6.82
CA ILE A 373 -20.87 -32.28 -5.99
C ILE A 373 -20.88 -30.80 -5.61
N LYS A 374 -21.03 -29.87 -6.58
CA LYS A 374 -21.11 -28.41 -6.34
C LYS A 374 -22.11 -28.04 -5.25
N ASN A 375 -23.34 -28.53 -5.39
CA ASN A 375 -24.42 -28.22 -4.44
C ASN A 375 -24.16 -28.81 -3.03
N ARG A 376 -23.49 -29.97 -2.95
CA ARG A 376 -23.09 -30.56 -1.66
C ARG A 376 -21.89 -29.88 -1.06
N GLU A 377 -20.96 -29.41 -1.88
CA GLU A 377 -19.72 -28.79 -1.43
C GLU A 377 -19.97 -27.42 -0.81
N GLY A 378 -20.79 -26.56 -1.43
CA GLY A 378 -21.16 -25.28 -0.81
C GLY A 378 -21.84 -25.46 0.56
N THR A 379 -22.64 -26.52 0.73
CA THR A 379 -23.24 -26.86 2.02
C THR A 379 -22.21 -27.38 3.01
N TYR A 380 -21.24 -28.16 2.54
CA TYR A 380 -20.14 -28.70 3.36
C TYR A 380 -19.21 -27.59 3.85
N GLU A 381 -18.78 -26.69 2.96
CA GLU A 381 -17.94 -25.54 3.30
C GLU A 381 -18.65 -24.60 4.28
N THR A 382 -19.92 -24.26 4.03
CA THR A 382 -20.72 -23.44 4.96
C THR A 382 -20.81 -24.10 6.34
N LYS A 383 -21.01 -25.43 6.38
CA LYS A 383 -21.05 -26.19 7.63
C LYS A 383 -19.70 -26.20 8.34
N GLU A 384 -18.60 -26.29 7.61
CA GLU A 384 -17.25 -26.28 8.18
C GLU A 384 -16.90 -24.88 8.73
N VAL A 385 -17.29 -23.81 8.03
CA VAL A 385 -17.19 -22.43 8.52
C VAL A 385 -18.00 -22.25 9.82
N LEU A 386 -19.23 -22.77 9.89
CA LEU A 386 -20.05 -22.73 11.12
C LEU A 386 -19.48 -23.59 12.25
N ARG A 387 -18.81 -24.70 11.93
CA ARG A 387 -18.20 -25.59 12.92
C ARG A 387 -16.93 -25.00 13.50
N ARG A 388 -16.16 -24.25 12.70
CA ARG A 388 -14.87 -23.64 13.09
C ARG A 388 -14.74 -22.20 12.59
N PRO A 389 -15.60 -21.27 13.06
CA PRO A 389 -15.61 -19.89 12.57
C PRO A 389 -14.30 -19.15 12.88
N HIS A 390 -13.66 -19.49 14.00
CA HIS A 390 -12.38 -18.93 14.41
C HIS A 390 -11.25 -19.21 13.40
N ILE A 391 -11.24 -20.37 12.73
CA ILE A 391 -10.23 -20.70 11.71
C ILE A 391 -10.53 -19.90 10.43
N PHE A 392 -11.80 -19.83 10.04
CA PHE A 392 -12.21 -19.03 8.88
C PHE A 392 -11.82 -17.56 9.02
N PHE A 393 -12.14 -16.92 10.15
CA PHE A 393 -11.78 -15.52 10.39
C PHE A 393 -10.27 -15.30 10.56
N ARG A 394 -9.52 -16.31 11.05
CA ARG A 394 -8.06 -16.25 11.06
C ARG A 394 -7.54 -16.19 9.62
N ASP A 395 -8.01 -17.08 8.74
CA ASP A 395 -7.52 -17.15 7.36
C ASP A 395 -8.01 -15.95 6.55
N ASN A 396 -9.17 -15.39 6.90
CA ASN A 396 -9.81 -14.26 6.25
C ASN A 396 -10.18 -13.11 7.23
N PRO A 397 -9.20 -12.34 7.77
CA PRO A 397 -9.46 -11.35 8.82
C PRO A 397 -10.41 -10.23 8.41
N LEU A 398 -10.36 -9.76 7.16
CA LEU A 398 -11.22 -8.66 6.69
C LEU A 398 -12.71 -8.99 6.72
N PHE A 399 -13.08 -10.27 6.61
CA PHE A 399 -14.49 -10.70 6.71
C PHE A 399 -15.08 -10.50 8.11
N THR A 400 -14.26 -10.23 9.13
CA THR A 400 -14.77 -9.80 10.43
C THR A 400 -15.57 -8.49 10.32
N LEU A 401 -15.21 -7.59 9.40
CA LEU A 401 -15.92 -6.34 9.15
C LEU A 401 -17.35 -6.56 8.64
N ALA A 402 -17.60 -7.64 7.91
CA ALA A 402 -18.95 -7.96 7.43
C ALA A 402 -19.95 -8.18 8.59
N LEU A 403 -19.46 -8.60 9.77
CA LEU A 403 -20.26 -8.74 10.98
C LEU A 403 -20.14 -7.51 11.90
N THR A 404 -18.93 -6.98 12.09
CA THR A 404 -18.67 -5.92 13.08
C THR A 404 -19.14 -4.54 12.63
N LEU A 405 -19.14 -4.24 11.33
CA LEU A 405 -19.60 -2.95 10.82
C LEU A 405 -21.13 -2.78 10.90
N PRO A 406 -21.96 -3.77 10.51
CA PRO A 406 -23.39 -3.71 10.79
C PRO A 406 -23.70 -3.69 12.29
N ALA A 407 -22.96 -4.48 13.08
CA ALA A 407 -23.15 -4.51 14.53
C ALA A 407 -22.85 -3.15 15.19
N SER A 408 -21.77 -2.46 14.78
CA SER A 408 -21.44 -1.14 15.30
C SER A 408 -22.50 -0.10 14.91
N LEU A 409 -22.98 -0.13 13.67
CA LEU A 409 -24.04 0.75 13.19
C LEU A 409 -25.36 0.52 13.97
N VAL A 410 -25.74 -0.75 14.19
CA VAL A 410 -26.93 -1.09 14.99
C VAL A 410 -26.78 -0.57 16.43
N ILE A 411 -25.61 -0.70 17.05
CA ILE A 411 -25.39 -0.23 18.41
C ILE A 411 -25.47 1.30 18.50
N VAL A 412 -24.83 2.02 17.58
CA VAL A 412 -24.87 3.50 17.55
C VAL A 412 -26.29 4.00 17.26
N THR A 413 -26.97 3.43 16.27
CA THR A 413 -28.36 3.82 15.93
C THR A 413 -29.33 3.51 17.07
N MET A 414 -29.19 2.35 17.73
CA MET A 414 -29.99 2.02 18.91
C MET A 414 -29.72 2.98 20.07
N ALA A 415 -28.45 3.39 20.26
CA ALA A 415 -28.09 4.36 21.28
C ALA A 415 -28.71 5.76 21.01
N MET A 416 -28.80 6.17 19.74
CA MET A 416 -29.49 7.39 19.33
C MET A 416 -31.01 7.30 19.57
N VAL A 417 -31.64 6.19 19.18
CA VAL A 417 -33.10 5.98 19.31
C VAL A 417 -33.53 5.94 20.78
N ASN A 418 -32.73 5.34 21.65
CA ASN A 418 -33.02 5.26 23.08
C ASN A 418 -32.75 6.58 23.83
N GLY A 419 -32.33 7.65 23.13
CA GLY A 419 -31.96 8.93 23.74
C GLY A 419 -30.69 8.87 24.61
N SER A 420 -29.94 7.77 24.52
CA SER A 420 -28.70 7.58 25.28
C SER A 420 -27.48 8.23 24.62
N ALA A 421 -27.56 8.54 23.32
CA ALA A 421 -26.52 9.28 22.59
C ALA A 421 -26.99 10.73 22.33
N PRO A 422 -26.11 11.74 22.49
CA PRO A 422 -26.45 13.12 22.18
C PRO A 422 -26.70 13.28 20.68
N THR A 423 -27.82 13.89 20.30
CA THR A 423 -28.24 14.03 18.89
C THR A 423 -28.03 15.44 18.33
N SER A 424 -27.80 16.41 19.19
CA SER A 424 -27.45 17.79 18.82
C SER A 424 -26.05 18.17 19.31
N TRP A 425 -25.47 19.20 18.70
CA TRP A 425 -24.16 19.72 19.07
C TRP A 425 -24.14 20.22 20.54
N ASP A 426 -25.19 20.92 20.97
CA ASP A 426 -25.31 21.41 22.35
C ASP A 426 -25.37 20.28 23.39
N GLN A 427 -26.03 19.16 23.06
CA GLN A 427 -26.05 17.98 23.93
C GLN A 427 -24.68 17.29 24.01
N LEU A 428 -23.88 17.38 22.94
CA LEU A 428 -22.52 16.84 22.91
C LEU A 428 -21.56 17.72 23.72
N LEU A 429 -21.76 19.05 23.70
CA LEU A 429 -21.04 19.97 24.59
C LEU A 429 -21.30 19.63 26.07
N GLY A 430 -22.55 19.38 26.44
CA GLY A 430 -22.91 19.06 27.83
C GLY A 430 -22.47 17.66 28.33
N ASN A 431 -22.19 16.71 27.44
CA ASN A 431 -21.73 15.36 27.79
C ASN A 431 -20.63 14.86 26.83
N ALA A 432 -19.54 15.63 26.76
CA ALA A 432 -18.42 15.40 25.85
C ALA A 432 -17.92 13.94 25.85
N VAL A 433 -17.58 13.41 27.02
CA VAL A 433 -16.95 12.09 27.16
C VAL A 433 -17.87 10.97 26.65
N TRP A 434 -19.14 10.99 27.06
CA TRP A 434 -20.10 9.95 26.70
C TRP A 434 -20.51 10.02 25.23
N GLY A 435 -20.69 11.23 24.69
CA GLY A 435 -20.98 11.45 23.28
C GLY A 435 -19.90 10.87 22.37
N THR A 436 -18.64 11.28 22.59
CA THR A 436 -17.51 10.77 21.81
C THR A 436 -17.29 9.28 22.03
N PHE A 437 -17.53 8.76 23.24
CA PHE A 437 -17.43 7.33 23.52
C PHE A 437 -18.36 6.51 22.61
N ILE A 438 -19.63 6.91 22.48
CA ILE A 438 -20.59 6.22 21.61
C ILE A 438 -20.22 6.40 20.13
N TYR A 439 -19.90 7.61 19.68
CA TYR A 439 -19.71 7.87 18.25
C TYR A 439 -18.35 7.41 17.71
N VAL A 440 -17.29 7.42 18.53
CA VAL A 440 -15.92 7.11 18.09
C VAL A 440 -15.43 5.80 18.69
N TYR A 441 -15.43 5.68 20.01
CA TYR A 441 -14.79 4.55 20.70
C TYR A 441 -15.54 3.22 20.51
N VAL A 442 -16.87 3.22 20.58
CA VAL A 442 -17.68 2.01 20.39
C VAL A 442 -17.49 1.41 18.99
N PRO A 443 -17.67 2.17 17.88
CA PRO A 443 -17.37 1.68 16.54
C PRO A 443 -15.91 1.22 16.40
N LEU A 444 -14.97 2.02 16.92
CA LEU A 444 -13.54 1.68 16.86
C LEU A 444 -13.27 0.33 17.53
N TYR A 445 -13.76 0.08 18.74
CA TYR A 445 -13.49 -1.16 19.46
C TYR A 445 -14.18 -2.38 18.85
N ILE A 446 -15.44 -2.24 18.42
CA ILE A 446 -16.19 -3.34 17.80
C ILE A 446 -15.54 -3.78 16.49
N MET A 447 -15.05 -2.83 15.68
CA MET A 447 -14.41 -3.14 14.40
C MET A 447 -12.95 -3.54 14.57
N ALA A 448 -12.16 -2.77 15.32
CA ALA A 448 -10.71 -2.93 15.39
C ALA A 448 -10.26 -4.12 16.24
N ILE A 449 -10.93 -4.45 17.35
CA ILE A 449 -10.46 -5.52 18.26
C ILE A 449 -10.51 -6.89 17.57
N PRO A 450 -11.64 -7.36 17.01
CA PRO A 450 -11.69 -8.65 16.36
C PRO A 450 -10.75 -8.71 15.16
N LEU A 451 -10.75 -7.66 14.34
CA LEU A 451 -9.89 -7.57 13.15
C LEU A 451 -8.41 -7.63 13.52
N ALA A 452 -7.97 -6.90 14.55
CA ALA A 452 -6.59 -6.92 15.02
C ALA A 452 -6.18 -8.29 15.57
N ILE A 453 -7.04 -8.95 16.33
CA ILE A 453 -6.76 -10.29 16.90
C ILE A 453 -6.62 -11.33 15.80
N PHE A 454 -7.60 -11.43 14.89
CA PHE A 454 -7.57 -12.42 13.81
C PHE A 454 -6.43 -12.18 12.83
N ARG A 455 -6.15 -10.90 12.49
CA ARG A 455 -5.02 -10.56 11.63
C ARG A 455 -3.68 -10.90 12.26
N GLU A 456 -3.46 -10.53 13.52
CA GLU A 456 -2.20 -10.85 14.22
C GLU A 456 -2.03 -12.37 14.39
N TRP A 457 -3.13 -13.10 14.62
CA TRP A 457 -3.10 -14.55 14.68
C TRP A 457 -2.76 -15.17 13.31
N ASN A 458 -3.31 -14.64 12.22
CA ASN A 458 -2.97 -15.07 10.86
C ASN A 458 -1.48 -14.89 10.56
N VAL A 459 -0.98 -13.67 10.79
CA VAL A 459 0.43 -13.32 10.52
C VAL A 459 1.37 -14.20 11.34
N ARG A 460 1.09 -14.41 12.63
CA ARG A 460 1.90 -15.32 13.46
C ARG A 460 1.82 -16.77 13.01
N HIS A 461 0.64 -17.24 12.60
CA HIS A 461 0.45 -18.60 12.13
C HIS A 461 1.25 -18.87 10.85
N ARG A 462 1.20 -17.92 9.90
CA ARG A 462 1.92 -18.00 8.64
C ARG A 462 3.42 -17.92 8.86
N ASN A 463 3.91 -16.92 9.59
CA ASN A 463 5.35 -16.70 9.78
C ASN A 463 6.02 -17.74 10.70
N ALA A 464 5.25 -18.55 11.44
CA ALA A 464 5.81 -19.62 12.27
C ALA A 464 6.63 -20.63 11.44
N VAL A 465 6.29 -20.85 10.16
CA VAL A 465 7.04 -21.77 9.28
C VAL A 465 8.41 -21.23 8.89
N VAL A 466 8.55 -19.91 8.77
CA VAL A 466 9.80 -19.25 8.32
C VAL A 466 10.77 -19.03 9.48
N SER A 467 10.29 -18.97 10.72
CA SER A 467 11.11 -18.64 11.90
C SER A 467 12.31 -19.57 12.16
N GLN A 468 12.32 -20.77 11.58
CA GLN A 468 13.41 -21.77 11.71
C GLN A 468 13.98 -22.18 10.34
N LEU A 469 13.61 -21.47 9.27
CA LEU A 469 13.93 -21.85 7.89
C LEU A 469 15.44 -21.97 7.65
N SER A 470 16.23 -20.97 8.06
CA SER A 470 17.70 -20.96 7.87
C SER A 470 18.38 -22.16 8.56
N GLU A 471 18.02 -22.43 9.82
CA GLU A 471 18.56 -23.53 10.61
C GLU A 471 18.15 -24.91 10.05
N ASP A 472 16.88 -25.07 9.67
CA ASP A 472 16.38 -26.33 9.13
C ASP A 472 16.98 -26.63 7.75
N LEU A 473 17.16 -25.62 6.89
CA LEU A 473 17.88 -25.76 5.62
C LEU A 473 19.35 -26.15 5.83
N ARG A 474 20.00 -25.60 6.87
CA ARG A 474 21.40 -25.95 7.21
C ARG A 474 21.52 -27.42 7.65
N LYS A 475 20.56 -27.93 8.41
CA LYS A 475 20.48 -29.35 8.77
C LYS A 475 20.17 -30.24 7.57
N LEU A 476 19.31 -29.79 6.65
CA LEU A 476 19.05 -30.49 5.38
C LEU A 476 20.33 -30.57 4.53
N SER A 477 21.03 -29.45 4.36
CA SER A 477 22.33 -29.38 3.66
C SER A 477 23.34 -30.35 4.27
N SER A 478 23.51 -30.32 5.60
CA SER A 478 24.42 -31.24 6.29
C SER A 478 24.03 -32.71 6.17
N SER A 479 22.74 -33.03 6.07
CA SER A 479 22.26 -34.41 5.91
C SER A 479 22.48 -34.89 4.48
N ASN A 480 22.21 -34.04 3.48
CA ASN A 480 22.46 -34.33 2.07
C ASN A 480 23.97 -34.46 1.78
N ASP A 481 24.81 -33.66 2.46
CA ASP A 481 26.28 -33.76 2.44
C ASP A 481 26.78 -35.15 2.91
N THR A 482 26.04 -35.84 3.78
CA THR A 482 26.38 -37.22 4.20
C THR A 482 25.95 -38.29 3.19
N GLY A 483 25.36 -37.90 2.07
CA GLY A 483 24.93 -38.78 0.99
C GLY A 483 23.47 -39.21 1.05
N LEU A 484 22.68 -38.73 2.02
CA LEU A 484 21.24 -38.96 2.06
C LEU A 484 20.55 -38.25 0.90
N THR A 485 19.52 -38.86 0.31
CA THR A 485 18.66 -38.17 -0.67
C THR A 485 17.94 -36.98 -0.02
N LEU A 486 17.41 -36.05 -0.83
CA LEU A 486 16.63 -34.92 -0.31
C LEU A 486 15.41 -35.41 0.52
N LEU A 487 14.73 -36.46 0.06
CA LEU A 487 13.59 -37.05 0.76
C LEU A 487 13.97 -37.66 2.12
N GLU A 488 15.09 -38.38 2.19
CA GLU A 488 15.62 -38.93 3.45
C GLU A 488 16.10 -37.82 4.40
N SER A 489 16.69 -36.76 3.84
CA SER A 489 17.11 -35.58 4.61
C SER A 489 15.91 -34.88 5.24
N LEU A 490 14.79 -34.73 4.51
CA LEU A 490 13.54 -34.20 5.06
C LEU A 490 13.03 -35.03 6.24
N LYS A 491 13.07 -36.36 6.12
CA LYS A 491 12.71 -37.27 7.22
C LYS A 491 13.63 -37.08 8.42
N ALA A 492 14.94 -37.10 8.21
CA ALA A 492 15.92 -36.95 9.29
C ALA A 492 15.76 -35.63 10.06
N VAL A 493 15.52 -34.52 9.34
CA VAL A 493 15.28 -33.21 9.97
C VAL A 493 13.94 -33.19 10.71
N SER A 494 12.90 -33.83 10.16
CA SER A 494 11.58 -33.93 10.83
C SER A 494 11.61 -34.71 12.14
N GLU A 495 12.47 -35.73 12.25
CA GLU A 495 12.62 -36.56 13.46
C GLU A 495 13.52 -35.91 14.53
N THR A 496 14.50 -35.11 14.11
CA THR A 496 15.53 -34.52 15.00
C THR A 496 15.23 -33.08 15.42
N THR A 497 14.30 -32.40 14.74
CA THR A 497 13.96 -31.01 15.01
C THR A 497 12.49 -30.85 15.38
N SER A 498 12.23 -29.96 16.35
CA SER A 498 10.89 -29.56 16.72
C SER A 498 10.52 -28.24 16.07
N GLY A 499 9.29 -28.13 15.53
CA GLY A 499 8.82 -26.87 14.99
C GLY A 499 7.63 -27.04 14.06
N LYS A 500 7.18 -25.92 13.48
CA LYS A 500 6.13 -25.94 12.46
C LYS A 500 6.68 -26.50 11.14
N LEU A 501 7.89 -26.09 10.75
CA LEU A 501 8.54 -26.53 9.52
C LEU A 501 8.87 -28.04 9.55
N ALA A 502 9.45 -28.54 10.64
CA ALA A 502 9.68 -29.97 10.84
C ALA A 502 8.40 -30.84 10.64
N ARG A 503 7.24 -30.37 11.12
CA ARG A 503 5.96 -31.05 10.91
C ARG A 503 5.52 -31.02 9.45
N GLU A 504 5.78 -29.94 8.73
CA GLU A 504 5.48 -29.89 7.29
C GLU A 504 6.45 -30.77 6.48
N PHE A 505 7.71 -30.90 6.91
CA PHE A 505 8.65 -31.88 6.33
C PHE A 505 8.17 -33.32 6.51
N GLU A 506 7.64 -33.67 7.69
CA GLU A 506 7.00 -34.97 7.95
C GLU A 506 5.81 -35.20 7.01
N VAL A 507 4.95 -34.18 6.83
CA VAL A 507 3.79 -34.24 5.93
C VAL A 507 4.25 -34.42 4.47
N MET A 508 5.26 -33.68 4.01
CA MET A 508 5.81 -33.82 2.66
C MET A 508 6.40 -35.21 2.43
N HIS A 509 7.25 -35.69 3.34
CA HIS A 509 7.81 -37.04 3.28
C HIS A 509 6.69 -38.11 3.23
N THR A 510 5.65 -37.94 4.03
CA THR A 510 4.49 -38.83 4.04
C THR A 510 3.75 -38.81 2.70
N LYS A 511 3.44 -37.62 2.14
CA LYS A 511 2.78 -37.49 0.82
C LYS A 511 3.58 -38.16 -0.30
N VAL A 512 4.89 -37.97 -0.31
CA VAL A 512 5.77 -38.58 -1.32
C VAL A 512 5.77 -40.10 -1.21
N ASN A 513 5.80 -40.65 0.00
CA ASN A 513 5.67 -42.10 0.23
C ASN A 513 4.30 -42.66 -0.22
N TYR A 514 3.25 -41.84 -0.21
CA TYR A 514 1.93 -42.21 -0.73
C TYR A 514 1.78 -41.98 -2.26
N GLY A 515 2.84 -41.57 -2.96
CA GLY A 515 2.89 -41.53 -4.43
C GLY A 515 2.82 -40.14 -5.07
N THR A 516 2.83 -39.05 -4.30
CA THR A 516 2.94 -37.68 -4.82
C THR A 516 4.40 -37.35 -5.20
N SER A 517 4.64 -36.53 -6.24
CA SER A 517 6.01 -36.09 -6.54
C SER A 517 6.55 -35.13 -5.47
N LEU A 518 7.87 -35.14 -5.25
CA LEU A 518 8.50 -34.26 -4.27
C LEU A 518 8.29 -32.77 -4.62
N LYS A 519 8.42 -32.40 -5.91
CA LYS A 519 8.09 -31.06 -6.43
C LYS A 519 6.65 -30.64 -6.09
N GLN A 520 5.68 -31.51 -6.33
CA GLN A 520 4.28 -31.21 -5.99
C GLN A 520 4.08 -31.03 -4.48
N ALA A 521 4.71 -31.88 -3.66
CA ALA A 521 4.62 -31.78 -2.20
C ALA A 521 5.17 -30.44 -1.69
N PHE A 522 6.28 -29.96 -2.25
CA PHE A 522 6.86 -28.64 -1.96
C PHE A 522 5.96 -27.48 -2.38
N ILE A 523 5.37 -27.53 -3.58
CA ILE A 523 4.45 -26.50 -4.07
C ILE A 523 3.19 -26.42 -3.20
N GLU A 524 2.58 -27.57 -2.87
CA GLU A 524 1.42 -27.62 -1.96
C GLU A 524 1.76 -27.14 -0.53
N PHE A 525 2.98 -27.39 -0.07
CA PHE A 525 3.48 -26.86 1.20
C PHE A 525 3.60 -25.32 1.15
N ASN A 526 4.19 -24.76 0.09
CA ASN A 526 4.34 -23.31 -0.06
C ASN A 526 2.99 -22.59 -0.17
N ASN A 527 2.10 -23.10 -1.03
CA ASN A 527 0.77 -22.53 -1.30
C ASN A 527 -0.19 -22.65 -0.11
N LYS A 528 0.25 -23.21 1.02
CA LYS A 528 -0.48 -23.16 2.28
C LYS A 528 -0.20 -21.88 3.08
N TYR A 529 0.97 -21.27 2.87
CA TYR A 529 1.47 -20.16 3.68
C TYR A 529 1.56 -18.83 2.93
N HIS A 530 1.71 -18.84 1.60
CA HIS A 530 1.72 -17.64 0.76
C HIS A 530 2.80 -16.62 1.15
N ILE A 531 4.01 -17.07 1.49
CA ILE A 531 5.10 -16.17 1.92
C ILE A 531 6.12 -16.07 0.79
N PRO A 532 6.39 -14.87 0.23
CA PRO A 532 7.30 -14.70 -0.90
C PRO A 532 8.70 -15.30 -0.68
N ARG A 533 9.29 -15.06 0.50
CA ARG A 533 10.59 -15.64 0.88
C ARG A 533 10.58 -17.18 0.92
N LEU A 534 9.48 -17.78 1.39
CA LEU A 534 9.31 -19.24 1.39
C LEU A 534 9.19 -19.78 -0.04
N ALA A 535 8.45 -19.07 -0.90
CA ALA A 535 8.29 -19.42 -2.30
C ALA A 535 9.64 -19.43 -3.01
N ARG A 536 10.48 -18.39 -2.81
CA ARG A 536 11.85 -18.30 -3.34
C ARG A 536 12.72 -19.49 -2.95
N THR A 537 12.76 -19.81 -1.65
CA THR A 537 13.53 -20.96 -1.17
C THR A 537 12.99 -22.27 -1.72
N THR A 538 11.66 -22.44 -1.72
CA THR A 538 11.02 -23.66 -2.19
C THR A 538 11.28 -23.88 -3.69
N ARG A 539 11.11 -22.82 -4.50
CA ARG A 539 11.40 -22.83 -5.93
C ARG A 539 12.85 -23.20 -6.21
N LEU A 540 13.81 -22.60 -5.49
CA LEU A 540 15.23 -22.95 -5.61
C LEU A 540 15.48 -24.44 -5.35
N ILE A 541 14.90 -24.99 -4.29
CA ILE A 541 15.05 -26.40 -3.94
C ILE A 541 14.42 -27.31 -4.99
N THR A 542 13.23 -26.96 -5.50
CA THR A 542 12.53 -27.78 -6.50
C THR A 542 13.26 -27.82 -7.84
N GLU A 543 13.76 -26.67 -8.32
CA GLU A 543 14.49 -26.60 -9.60
C GLU A 543 15.83 -27.33 -9.51
N ALA A 544 16.58 -27.14 -8.42
CA ALA A 544 17.82 -27.88 -8.21
C ALA A 544 17.61 -29.39 -8.08
N GLN A 545 16.53 -29.82 -7.41
CA GLN A 545 16.21 -31.23 -7.25
C GLN A 545 15.89 -31.91 -8.60
N GLU A 546 15.24 -31.20 -9.52
CA GLU A 546 14.95 -31.75 -10.85
C GLU A 546 16.21 -32.11 -11.63
N ALA A 547 17.30 -31.36 -11.43
CA ALA A 547 18.60 -31.66 -12.01
C ALA A 547 19.40 -32.73 -11.23
N SER A 548 19.41 -32.69 -9.89
CA SER A 548 20.23 -33.57 -9.04
C SER A 548 19.57 -33.94 -7.71
N ASN A 549 19.85 -35.15 -7.20
CA ASN A 549 19.46 -35.56 -5.83
C ASN A 549 20.48 -35.15 -4.76
N GLN A 550 21.67 -34.68 -5.15
CA GLN A 550 22.71 -34.15 -4.28
C GLN A 550 22.83 -32.65 -4.55
N ILE A 551 22.19 -31.87 -3.69
CA ILE A 551 22.02 -30.42 -3.82
C ILE A 551 22.50 -29.68 -2.56
N SER A 552 23.47 -30.25 -1.85
CA SER A 552 23.93 -29.72 -0.57
C SER A 552 24.38 -28.27 -0.63
N ASP A 553 25.10 -27.90 -1.69
CA ASP A 553 25.60 -26.54 -1.87
C ASP A 553 24.50 -25.56 -2.30
N VAL A 554 23.46 -26.04 -3.00
CA VAL A 554 22.22 -25.29 -3.23
C VAL A 554 21.52 -25.01 -1.91
N LEU A 555 21.33 -26.04 -1.06
CA LEU A 555 20.71 -25.90 0.26
C LEU A 555 21.54 -24.99 1.17
N ARG A 556 22.88 -25.04 1.08
CA ARG A 556 23.80 -24.16 1.81
C ARG A 556 23.64 -22.70 1.38
N THR A 557 23.50 -22.46 0.07
CA THR A 557 23.26 -21.13 -0.49
C THR A 557 21.89 -20.60 -0.09
N ALA A 558 20.84 -21.44 -0.14
CA ALA A 558 19.50 -21.10 0.35
C ALA A 558 19.50 -20.77 1.85
N ALA A 559 20.24 -21.54 2.66
CA ALA A 559 20.39 -21.30 4.09
C ALA A 559 21.07 -19.95 4.37
N ARG A 560 22.17 -19.62 3.65
CA ARG A 560 22.86 -18.33 3.76
C ARG A 560 21.98 -17.15 3.34
N ALA A 561 21.25 -17.27 2.23
CA ALA A 561 20.31 -16.24 1.80
C ALA A 561 19.21 -16.02 2.86
N SER A 562 18.67 -17.12 3.40
CA SER A 562 17.70 -17.10 4.50
C SER A 562 18.28 -16.45 5.77
N GLU A 563 19.52 -16.75 6.15
CA GLU A 563 20.21 -16.15 7.31
C GLU A 563 20.40 -14.64 7.14
N ASN A 564 20.83 -14.18 5.96
CA ASN A 564 20.94 -12.75 5.66
C ASN A 564 19.58 -12.04 5.78
N HIS A 565 18.50 -12.66 5.31
CA HIS A 565 17.14 -12.13 5.51
C HIS A 565 16.74 -12.08 6.99
N ASP A 566 17.08 -13.12 7.77
CA ASP A 566 16.79 -13.16 9.22
C ASP A 566 17.53 -12.04 9.96
N ASP A 567 18.79 -11.77 9.59
CA ASP A 567 19.58 -10.66 10.14
C ASP A 567 18.97 -9.30 9.82
N ILE A 568 18.56 -9.09 8.55
CA ILE A 568 17.87 -7.87 8.11
C ILE A 568 16.54 -7.69 8.86
N GLU A 569 15.73 -8.75 8.99
CA GLU A 569 14.44 -8.67 9.69
C GLU A 569 14.64 -8.37 11.18
N ARG A 570 15.67 -8.97 11.80
CA ARG A 570 16.02 -8.72 13.19
C ARG A 570 16.45 -7.27 13.42
N GLU A 571 17.27 -6.72 12.54
CA GLU A 571 17.68 -5.31 12.60
C GLU A 571 16.48 -4.37 12.41
N ARG A 572 15.68 -4.60 11.36
CA ARG A 572 14.44 -3.86 11.10
C ARG A 572 13.52 -3.86 12.31
N LYS A 573 13.29 -5.02 12.93
CA LYS A 573 12.43 -5.15 14.13
C LYS A 573 12.99 -4.38 15.32
N SER A 574 14.31 -4.38 15.51
CA SER A 574 14.97 -3.64 16.59
C SER A 574 14.81 -2.14 16.41
N ARG A 575 15.17 -1.61 15.24
CA ARG A 575 15.10 -0.17 14.92
C ARG A 575 13.66 0.35 14.90
N THR A 576 12.75 -0.34 14.21
CA THR A 576 11.33 0.07 14.17
C THR A 576 10.66 0.01 15.53
N ARG A 577 11.03 -0.92 16.42
CA ARG A 577 10.52 -0.96 17.80
C ARG A 577 10.91 0.29 18.57
N MET A 578 12.14 0.77 18.42
CA MET A 578 12.59 2.01 19.05
C MET A 578 11.75 3.20 18.58
N GLN A 579 11.50 3.30 17.26
CA GLN A 579 10.67 4.36 16.70
C GLN A 579 9.21 4.32 17.18
N VAL A 580 8.62 3.13 17.31
CA VAL A 580 7.30 2.98 17.93
C VAL A 580 7.29 3.51 19.36
N VAL A 581 8.34 3.26 20.15
CA VAL A 581 8.43 3.78 21.53
C VAL A 581 8.50 5.31 21.53
N ILE A 582 9.27 5.93 20.64
CA ILE A 582 9.38 7.39 20.50
C ILE A 582 8.01 8.03 20.18
N ILE A 583 7.27 7.46 19.24
CA ILE A 583 5.94 7.95 18.85
C ILE A 583 4.95 7.84 20.02
N ILE A 584 4.97 6.71 20.75
CA ILE A 584 4.16 6.53 21.95
C ILE A 584 4.52 7.58 23.01
N MET A 585 5.81 7.84 23.24
CA MET A 585 6.25 8.87 24.20
C MET A 585 5.79 10.29 23.78
N THR A 586 5.83 10.59 22.49
CA THR A 586 5.33 11.87 21.95
C THR A 586 3.84 12.01 22.21
N PHE A 587 3.06 10.99 21.89
CA PHE A 587 1.63 10.97 22.19
C PHE A 587 1.36 11.15 23.70
N MET A 588 2.10 10.45 24.58
CA MET A 588 1.95 10.62 26.03
C MET A 588 2.30 12.03 26.49
N THR A 589 3.32 12.66 25.88
CA THR A 589 3.68 14.05 26.16
C THR A 589 2.54 14.99 25.76
N VAL A 590 1.94 14.80 24.59
CA VAL A 590 0.82 15.62 24.16
C VAL A 590 -0.40 15.41 25.04
N LEU A 591 -0.74 14.16 25.38
CA LEU A 591 -1.80 13.85 26.33
C LEU A 591 -1.57 14.57 27.67
N ALA A 592 -0.34 14.54 28.20
CA ALA A 592 0.00 15.21 29.45
C ALA A 592 -0.12 16.72 29.34
N VAL A 593 0.37 17.34 28.27
CA VAL A 593 0.26 18.80 28.06
C VAL A 593 -1.19 19.24 27.94
N ILE A 594 -2.02 18.52 27.18
CA ILE A 594 -3.45 18.85 27.06
C ILE A 594 -4.18 18.65 28.39
N ALA A 595 -3.86 17.59 29.14
CA ALA A 595 -4.41 17.36 30.48
C ALA A 595 -4.04 18.47 31.47
N ILE A 596 -2.78 18.91 31.45
CA ILE A 596 -2.32 20.07 32.22
C ILE A 596 -3.09 21.31 31.79
N LEU A 597 -3.28 21.51 30.48
CA LEU A 597 -3.98 22.67 29.97
C LEU A 597 -5.45 22.71 30.45
N LYS A 598 -6.16 21.58 30.39
CA LYS A 598 -7.51 21.45 30.94
C LYS A 598 -7.54 21.85 32.42
N THR A 599 -6.72 21.21 33.25
CA THR A 599 -6.76 21.39 34.71
C THR A 599 -6.27 22.75 35.18
N GLN A 600 -5.24 23.30 34.53
CA GLN A 600 -4.63 24.56 34.96
C GLN A 600 -5.29 25.80 34.35
N PHE A 601 -5.86 25.69 33.14
CA PHE A 601 -6.45 26.84 32.45
C PHE A 601 -7.97 26.79 32.44
N ILE A 602 -8.58 25.68 32.03
CA ILE A 602 -10.03 25.61 31.85
C ILE A 602 -10.75 25.53 33.19
N ASP A 603 -10.33 24.62 34.08
CA ASP A 603 -10.97 24.45 35.39
C ASP A 603 -10.78 25.69 36.29
N THR A 604 -9.64 26.38 36.19
CA THR A 604 -9.37 27.59 36.97
C THR A 604 -10.22 28.78 36.49
N MET A 605 -10.44 28.92 35.18
CA MET A 605 -11.35 29.93 34.62
C MET A 605 -12.81 29.66 34.98
N ALA A 606 -13.28 28.42 34.84
CA ALA A 606 -14.64 28.04 35.23
C ALA A 606 -14.88 28.27 36.74
N GLY A 607 -13.86 28.01 37.58
CA GLY A 607 -13.92 28.30 39.01
C GLY A 607 -14.06 29.80 39.33
N LEU A 608 -13.40 30.67 38.57
CA LEU A 608 -13.48 32.13 38.72
C LEU A 608 -14.87 32.67 38.30
N GLU A 609 -15.47 32.12 37.25
CA GLU A 609 -16.83 32.44 36.80
C GLU A 609 -17.87 32.13 37.89
N SER A 610 -17.76 30.97 38.54
CA SER A 610 -18.67 30.57 39.64
C SER A 610 -18.54 31.41 40.91
N THR A 611 -17.40 32.10 41.11
CA THR A 611 -17.15 32.94 42.29
C THR A 611 -17.64 34.38 42.10
N GLY A 612 -17.86 34.82 40.85
CA GLY A 612 -18.42 36.14 40.52
C GLY A 612 -19.94 36.26 40.65
N GLY A 613 -20.64 35.14 40.90
CA GLY A 613 -22.10 35.06 40.86
C GLY A 613 -22.85 35.33 42.17
N ASP A 614 -22.18 35.60 43.29
CA ASP A 614 -22.88 35.75 44.58
C ASP A 614 -22.17 36.71 45.56
N THR A 615 -21.97 37.96 45.16
CA THR A 615 -21.68 39.06 46.10
C THR A 615 -22.61 40.25 45.90
N ASP A 616 -23.77 40.16 46.56
CA ASP A 616 -24.55 41.33 46.97
C ASP A 616 -23.75 42.06 48.08
N GLY A 617 -22.89 43.01 47.70
CA GLY A 617 -22.04 43.73 48.65
C GLY A 617 -21.07 44.70 47.98
N GLY A 618 -21.36 46.00 48.08
CA GLY A 618 -20.73 47.04 47.28
C GLY A 618 -19.26 47.37 47.57
N GLY A 619 -18.65 48.04 46.59
CA GLY A 619 -17.63 49.06 46.80
C GLY A 619 -16.21 48.71 46.33
N GLY A 620 -15.88 49.21 45.12
CA GLY A 620 -14.53 49.69 44.79
C GLY A 620 -13.50 48.63 44.38
N GLY A 621 -13.40 48.34 43.08
CA GLY A 621 -12.28 47.60 42.51
C GLY A 621 -12.27 47.57 40.98
N GLY A 622 -11.49 48.49 40.38
CA GLY A 622 -10.86 48.41 39.05
C GLY A 622 -11.71 48.02 37.82
N GLU A 623 -11.84 48.97 36.88
CA GLU A 623 -12.34 48.80 35.49
C GLU A 623 -11.66 47.68 34.65
N LEU A 624 -10.63 46.99 35.18
CA LEU A 624 -10.00 45.83 34.53
C LEU A 624 -10.58 44.47 34.98
N ALA A 625 -11.43 44.41 36.01
CA ALA A 625 -12.00 43.15 36.52
C ALA A 625 -13.32 42.75 35.85
N GLN A 626 -13.85 43.60 34.96
CA GLN A 626 -15.10 43.41 34.25
C GLN A 626 -14.87 43.51 32.72
N ALA A 627 -13.77 42.95 32.23
CA ALA A 627 -13.77 42.46 30.88
C ALA A 627 -14.60 41.17 30.92
N ASP A 628 -15.70 41.17 30.19
CA ASP A 628 -16.61 40.02 30.06
C ASP A 628 -15.89 38.88 29.31
N LEU A 629 -14.99 38.18 30.00
CA LEU A 629 -14.31 36.99 29.46
C LEU A 629 -15.30 35.84 29.24
N SER A 630 -16.49 35.89 29.87
CA SER A 630 -17.50 34.83 29.80
C SER A 630 -18.20 34.78 28.43
N ASP A 631 -18.39 35.92 27.77
CA ASP A 631 -19.06 35.99 26.46
C ASP A 631 -18.13 35.55 25.30
N ASN A 632 -16.81 35.46 25.54
CA ASN A 632 -15.80 35.17 24.50
C ASN A 632 -15.16 33.78 24.62
N ILE A 633 -15.35 33.04 25.73
CA ILE A 633 -14.71 31.73 25.96
C ILE A 633 -15.74 30.69 26.39
N GLN A 634 -16.11 29.79 25.47
CA GLN A 634 -16.96 28.63 25.77
C GLN A 634 -16.12 27.47 26.33
N VAL A 635 -16.09 27.35 27.65
CA VAL A 635 -15.34 26.32 28.42
C VAL A 635 -15.67 24.90 27.96
N ASP A 636 -16.96 24.58 27.77
CA ASP A 636 -17.42 23.25 27.36
C ASP A 636 -16.94 22.89 25.95
N MET A 637 -16.93 23.86 25.04
CA MET A 637 -16.43 23.69 23.67
C MET A 637 -14.93 23.38 23.67
N LEU A 638 -14.14 24.11 24.45
CA LEU A 638 -12.70 23.87 24.56
C LEU A 638 -12.39 22.47 25.11
N SER A 639 -13.15 22.03 26.13
CA SER A 639 -13.03 20.68 26.69
C SER A 639 -13.30 19.59 25.65
N VAL A 640 -14.40 19.71 24.87
CA VAL A 640 -14.71 18.78 23.76
C VAL A 640 -13.60 18.77 22.71
N LEU A 641 -13.13 19.95 22.31
CA LEU A 641 -12.12 20.08 21.26
C LEU A 641 -10.78 19.46 21.67
N PHE A 642 -10.36 19.65 22.91
CA PHE A 642 -9.15 19.00 23.43
C PHE A 642 -9.29 17.49 23.52
N PHE A 643 -10.45 17.00 23.97
CA PHE A 643 -10.69 15.55 24.01
C PHE A 643 -10.65 14.93 22.61
N HIS A 644 -11.26 15.60 21.63
CA HIS A 644 -11.23 15.17 20.23
C HIS A 644 -9.83 15.26 19.63
N ALA A 645 -9.06 16.31 19.94
CA ALA A 645 -7.68 16.45 19.51
C ALA A 645 -6.81 15.27 19.99
N VAL A 646 -6.87 14.94 21.30
CA VAL A 646 -6.17 13.80 21.88
C VAL A 646 -6.62 12.49 21.25
N THR A 647 -7.95 12.30 21.07
CA THR A 647 -8.51 11.06 20.51
C THR A 647 -8.07 10.86 19.07
N MET A 648 -8.15 11.89 18.23
CA MET A 648 -7.68 11.82 16.84
C MET A 648 -6.17 11.55 16.78
N GLN A 649 -5.40 12.25 17.60
CA GLN A 649 -3.96 12.02 17.66
C GLN A 649 -3.60 10.61 18.15
N ALA A 650 -4.35 10.03 19.08
CA ALA A 650 -4.16 8.65 19.54
C ALA A 650 -4.37 7.63 18.42
N ILE A 651 -5.46 7.80 17.65
CA ILE A 651 -5.82 6.93 16.54
C ILE A 651 -4.76 7.04 15.44
N ILE A 652 -4.42 8.27 15.02
CA ILE A 652 -3.40 8.55 13.99
C ILE A 652 -2.03 8.01 14.41
N SER A 653 -1.57 8.32 15.63
CA SER A 653 -0.30 7.82 16.16
C SER A 653 -0.27 6.28 16.16
N GLY A 654 -1.40 5.64 16.50
CA GLY A 654 -1.53 4.19 16.48
C GLY A 654 -1.38 3.60 15.08
N PHE A 655 -2.02 4.19 14.07
CA PHE A 655 -1.86 3.78 12.69
C PHE A 655 -0.41 3.97 12.19
N ILE A 656 0.21 5.10 12.53
CA ILE A 656 1.61 5.38 12.20
C ILE A 656 2.55 4.35 12.84
N CYS A 657 2.36 4.01 14.12
CA CYS A 657 3.16 2.98 14.81
C CYS A 657 3.11 1.63 14.10
N GLY A 658 1.92 1.22 13.66
CA GLY A 658 1.76 -0.01 12.87
C GLY A 658 2.47 0.08 11.53
N TYR A 659 2.22 1.16 10.80
CA TYR A 659 2.77 1.36 9.47
C TYR A 659 4.31 1.36 9.45
N ILE A 660 4.95 2.07 10.39
CA ILE A 660 6.43 2.09 10.52
C ILE A 660 6.98 0.69 10.82
N ARG A 661 6.28 -0.11 11.62
CA ARG A 661 6.72 -1.46 11.98
C ARG A 661 6.52 -2.46 10.84
N ASP A 662 5.27 -2.69 10.45
CA ASP A 662 4.89 -3.83 9.62
C ASP A 662 4.57 -3.46 8.15
N ALA A 663 4.58 -2.17 7.78
CA ALA A 663 4.29 -1.64 6.43
C ALA A 663 2.81 -1.65 6.03
N ASP A 664 1.98 -2.19 6.91
CA ASP A 664 0.56 -2.34 6.68
C ASP A 664 -0.21 -1.51 7.71
N LEU A 665 -1.13 -0.68 7.23
CA LEU A 665 -2.02 0.14 8.07
C LEU A 665 -2.86 -0.71 9.02
N LEU A 666 -3.25 -1.90 8.61
CA LEU A 666 -4.03 -2.82 9.45
C LEU A 666 -3.24 -3.30 10.68
N SER A 667 -1.90 -3.20 10.66
CA SER A 667 -1.08 -3.46 11.86
C SER A 667 -1.18 -2.37 12.90
N GLY A 668 -1.61 -1.19 12.48
CA GLY A 668 -1.87 -0.03 13.33
C GLY A 668 -3.06 -0.22 14.25
N LEU A 669 -4.03 -1.08 13.90
CA LEU A 669 -5.26 -1.26 14.68
C LEU A 669 -4.99 -1.64 16.15
N LYS A 670 -4.01 -2.51 16.43
CA LYS A 670 -3.66 -2.87 17.81
C LYS A 670 -3.13 -1.67 18.61
N TYR A 671 -2.34 -0.81 17.96
CA TYR A 671 -1.80 0.40 18.57
C TYR A 671 -2.86 1.48 18.72
N ALA A 672 -3.72 1.67 17.71
CA ALA A 672 -4.83 2.61 17.75
C ALA A 672 -5.81 2.28 18.88
N VAL A 673 -6.16 1.00 19.07
CA VAL A 673 -7.00 0.56 20.20
C VAL A 673 -6.32 0.84 21.54
N ILE A 674 -5.03 0.50 21.69
CA ILE A 674 -4.29 0.72 22.95
C ILE A 674 -4.19 2.21 23.26
N LEU A 675 -3.73 3.03 22.31
CA LEU A 675 -3.53 4.47 22.51
C LEU A 675 -4.85 5.21 22.70
N ALA A 676 -5.90 4.86 21.94
CA ALA A 676 -7.23 5.41 22.17
C ALA A 676 -7.73 5.05 23.58
N THR A 677 -7.53 3.81 24.04
CA THR A 677 -7.89 3.44 25.41
C THR A 677 -7.13 4.27 26.46
N VAL A 678 -5.84 4.56 26.24
CA VAL A 678 -5.08 5.45 27.12
C VAL A 678 -5.59 6.88 27.06
N ALA A 679 -5.95 7.40 25.87
CA ALA A 679 -6.57 8.71 25.72
C ALA A 679 -7.89 8.81 26.50
N LEU A 680 -8.77 7.82 26.36
CA LEU A 680 -10.06 7.76 27.06
C LEU A 680 -9.86 7.73 28.57
N VAL A 681 -9.05 6.80 29.07
CA VAL A 681 -8.78 6.68 30.51
C VAL A 681 -8.10 7.94 31.05
N GLY A 682 -7.08 8.44 30.36
CA GLY A 682 -6.37 9.67 30.73
C GLY A 682 -7.30 10.86 30.80
N TRP A 683 -8.19 11.02 29.82
CA TRP A 683 -9.17 12.11 29.82
C TRP A 683 -10.21 11.94 30.93
N THR A 684 -10.74 10.73 31.16
CA THR A 684 -11.72 10.50 32.23
C THR A 684 -11.17 10.72 33.64
N LEU A 685 -9.85 10.59 33.83
CA LEU A 685 -9.20 10.90 35.11
C LEU A 685 -8.98 12.39 35.32
N VAL A 686 -8.94 13.15 34.22
CA VAL A 686 -8.63 14.58 34.19
C VAL A 686 -9.92 15.41 34.12
N ALA A 687 -10.97 14.89 33.48
CA ALA A 687 -12.26 15.52 33.23
C ALA A 687 -13.01 15.91 34.50
#